data_AF-H0E3A0-F1
#
_entry.id   AF-H0E3A0-F1
#
_cell.length_a   1.000
_cell.length_b   1.000
_cell.length_c   1.000
_cell.angle_alpha   90.00
_cell.angle_beta   90.00
_cell.angle_gamma   90.00
#
_symmetry.space_group_name_H-M   'P 1'
#
loop_
_entity.id
_entity.type
_entity.pdbx_description
1 polymer ?
#
loop_
_entity_poly.entity_id
_entity_poly.type
_entity_poly.pdbx_seq_one_letter_code
_entity_poly.pdbx_strand_id
1 'polypeptide(L)'
;MRKKLTVGVTAAVAALAVGGVAVAQIDNGVPNAHRRAGSPADTIAAGWSATRLVTGKSTLENPVGPYKTYGYIRDGGQQADHLDTKSEPDQNTYLVTQSNPGGPTAGYDYGRHFLIQGHEVFSADPTATRHGYLTRINLDVQDPDHRITLLNTTDGTTDAQGIANTALYSIDGSTYDPFTQDLLFTAEAGNKGGVFSTPLAWSSTTAPALVDHFGSIGRGGYEGIHNDRLGNLLIIEDVGGSGVTDGGAATKVKQPNSFVYRFVPTAAGDLDHGKLQALQFSVAGTPITFHPAASDPTGAHDDALGAAIKTLHSGQTVQAKWVTIHDTATDGTTSFDANALAKTKGGTPLKRPENVKFVPGTDFGSFVFTETGDTDRAAGQYPGAAERAAWGALVRVDIPVGQDSGSGRTVVLGDPVHAAFDNVTFLDKDTLLASEDRGDTLHEQLDALDSLWAFDLRKPIDQINGDAKRLVAQGRDPEALADVQLKDAGTPNHNDGDNEVTGIHVSDGATSTTGILGAVDPGTGPGFRFFFTGQHGANSTYELTRLTTPGGPQGPAGPQGPSGGKGPDGAPGPQGPAGPAGPKGKSGTIVFRSLSASRSKAKARVTLPVAGKLTTTISAKLGKKRLTLGSLTVKKAKKGTATYTVRFSRKARRALAHRRSAKASVQLRFVPAGSTAAGRFSTTKTVRF
;
A
#
# COMPACT_ATOMS: atom_id res chain seq x y z
N MET A 1 -54.78 -7.96 36.18
CA MET A 1 -55.30 -7.18 35.04
C MET A 1 -54.40 -5.96 34.84
N ARG A 2 -54.02 -5.67 33.59
CA ARG A 2 -53.22 -4.52 33.09
C ARG A 2 -51.68 -4.61 33.17
N LYS A 3 -51.14 -4.71 31.94
CA LYS A 3 -49.78 -4.52 31.43
C LYS A 3 -49.08 -3.28 31.98
N LYS A 4 -47.77 -3.38 32.21
CA LYS A 4 -46.82 -2.28 31.92
C LYS A 4 -45.72 -2.84 31.02
N LEU A 5 -45.68 -2.29 29.81
CA LEU A 5 -44.65 -2.48 28.79
C LEU A 5 -43.39 -1.75 29.27
N THR A 6 -42.26 -2.44 29.37
CA THR A 6 -40.94 -1.81 29.44
C THR A 6 -40.32 -1.98 28.06
N VAL A 7 -40.21 -0.88 27.32
CA VAL A 7 -39.53 -0.83 26.02
C VAL A 7 -38.03 -0.85 26.30
N GLY A 8 -37.42 -2.04 26.19
CA GLY A 8 -35.97 -2.19 26.15
C GLY A 8 -35.47 -1.94 24.74
N VAL A 9 -34.82 -0.80 24.52
CA VAL A 9 -34.07 -0.53 23.28
C VAL A 9 -32.78 -1.34 23.33
N THR A 10 -32.78 -2.52 22.72
CA THR A 10 -31.55 -3.26 22.43
C THR A 10 -30.84 -2.58 21.26
N ALA A 11 -29.75 -1.87 21.57
CA ALA A 11 -28.80 -1.40 20.58
C ALA A 11 -28.18 -2.59 19.84
N ALA A 12 -28.45 -2.70 18.55
CA ALA A 12 -27.83 -3.69 17.68
C ALA A 12 -26.40 -3.24 17.36
N VAL A 13 -25.41 -3.83 18.02
CA VAL A 13 -24.01 -3.73 17.62
C VAL A 13 -23.83 -4.49 16.32
N ALA A 14 -23.76 -3.76 15.20
CA ALA A 14 -23.45 -4.31 13.89
C ALA A 14 -21.95 -4.66 13.85
N ALA A 15 -21.61 -5.90 14.24
CA ALA A 15 -20.29 -6.45 14.00
C ALA A 15 -20.15 -6.78 12.50
N LEU A 16 -19.57 -5.84 11.75
CA LEU A 16 -19.14 -6.02 10.36
C LEU A 16 -17.96 -7.01 10.34
N ALA A 17 -18.26 -8.26 9.99
CA ALA A 17 -17.24 -9.25 9.66
C ALA A 17 -16.84 -9.06 8.18
N VAL A 18 -15.75 -8.32 7.95
CA VAL A 18 -15.15 -8.13 6.62
C VAL A 18 -14.32 -9.37 6.25
N GLY A 19 -14.61 -9.92 5.06
CA GLY A 19 -14.04 -11.17 4.58
C GLY A 19 -12.62 -11.01 4.03
N GLY A 20 -11.72 -11.92 4.42
CA GLY A 20 -10.41 -12.08 3.80
C GLY A 20 -10.53 -12.66 2.39
N VAL A 21 -9.70 -12.17 1.48
CA VAL A 21 -9.67 -12.55 0.06
C VAL A 21 -8.47 -13.43 -0.21
N ALA A 22 -8.64 -14.52 -0.95
CA ALA A 22 -7.55 -15.21 -1.66
C ALA A 22 -7.69 -14.94 -3.16
N VAL A 23 -6.56 -14.81 -3.86
CA VAL A 23 -6.41 -14.31 -5.24
C VAL A 23 -7.38 -14.89 -6.26
N ALA A 24 -8.37 -14.07 -6.60
CA ALA A 24 -9.06 -13.89 -7.87
C ALA A 24 -9.71 -12.49 -7.76
N GLN A 25 -8.91 -11.40 -7.92
CA GLN A 25 -9.15 -10.21 -7.10
C GLN A 25 -9.86 -9.02 -7.78
N ILE A 26 -9.73 -8.82 -9.09
CA ILE A 26 -10.50 -7.81 -9.84
C ILE A 26 -10.94 -8.40 -11.18
N ASP A 27 -12.12 -9.02 -11.22
CA ASP A 27 -12.62 -9.69 -12.44
C ASP A 27 -13.05 -8.69 -13.53
N ASN A 28 -13.52 -7.49 -13.12
CA ASN A 28 -13.97 -6.41 -14.01
C ASN A 28 -13.34 -5.09 -13.58
N GLY A 29 -12.10 -4.85 -14.02
CA GLY A 29 -11.43 -3.55 -13.83
C GLY A 29 -12.15 -2.42 -14.57
N VAL A 30 -11.89 -1.18 -14.16
CA VAL A 30 -12.43 0.00 -14.84
C VAL A 30 -11.77 0.14 -16.22
N PRO A 31 -12.53 0.16 -17.33
CA PRO A 31 -11.93 0.04 -18.67
C PRO A 31 -11.00 1.18 -19.05
N ASN A 32 -11.38 2.43 -18.76
CA ASN A 32 -10.64 3.63 -19.13
C ASN A 32 -10.39 4.50 -17.90
N ALA A 33 -9.29 5.25 -17.92
CA ALA A 33 -9.12 6.38 -17.03
C ALA A 33 -10.18 7.45 -17.33
N HIS A 34 -10.43 8.34 -16.38
CA HIS A 34 -11.22 9.54 -16.68
C HIS A 34 -10.39 10.46 -17.57
N ARG A 35 -11.05 11.14 -18.52
CA ARG A 35 -10.43 12.23 -19.27
C ARG A 35 -10.16 13.41 -18.33
N ARG A 36 -9.19 14.25 -18.66
CA ARG A 36 -8.87 15.48 -17.90
C ARG A 36 -9.92 16.57 -18.16
N ALA A 37 -11.17 16.31 -17.76
CA ALA A 37 -12.31 17.19 -18.07
C ALA A 37 -13.37 17.20 -16.98
N GLY A 38 -13.86 18.39 -16.62
CA GLY A 38 -14.88 18.58 -15.59
C GLY A 38 -14.42 18.13 -14.20
N SER A 39 -15.36 17.69 -13.36
CA SER A 39 -15.09 17.16 -12.02
C SER A 39 -15.77 15.79 -11.79
N PRO A 40 -15.39 14.75 -12.57
CA PRO A 40 -15.95 13.42 -12.38
C PRO A 40 -15.58 12.86 -11.01
N ALA A 41 -16.50 12.13 -10.38
CA ALA A 41 -16.16 11.34 -9.19
C ALA A 41 -15.31 10.12 -9.58
N ASP A 42 -14.54 9.59 -8.63
CA ASP A 42 -13.77 8.37 -8.81
C ASP A 42 -14.66 7.21 -9.28
N THR A 43 -14.17 6.44 -10.25
CA THR A 43 -14.81 5.18 -10.62
C THR A 43 -14.02 4.02 -10.02
N ILE A 44 -14.69 3.21 -9.19
CA ILE A 44 -14.10 2.04 -8.52
C ILE A 44 -14.53 0.77 -9.24
N ALA A 45 -13.62 -0.20 -9.39
CA ALA A 45 -13.90 -1.47 -10.03
C ALA A 45 -15.05 -2.24 -9.37
N ALA A 46 -15.78 -3.02 -10.17
CA ALA A 46 -16.96 -3.72 -9.68
C ALA A 46 -16.64 -4.70 -8.55
N GLY A 47 -17.46 -4.67 -7.49
CA GLY A 47 -17.24 -5.50 -6.29
C GLY A 47 -16.39 -4.81 -5.21
N TRP A 48 -16.06 -3.54 -5.40
CA TRP A 48 -15.39 -2.69 -4.43
C TRP A 48 -16.21 -1.43 -4.14
N SER A 49 -15.96 -0.83 -2.98
CA SER A 49 -16.51 0.48 -2.60
C SER A 49 -15.45 1.28 -1.85
N ALA A 50 -15.36 2.56 -2.14
CA ALA A 50 -14.56 3.53 -1.39
C ALA A 50 -15.46 4.32 -0.43
N THR A 51 -15.08 4.39 0.84
CA THR A 51 -15.75 5.21 1.86
C THR A 51 -14.82 6.34 2.24
N ARG A 52 -15.25 7.58 2.01
CA ARG A 52 -14.47 8.77 2.41
C ARG A 52 -14.43 8.89 3.92
N LEU A 53 -13.23 8.96 4.48
CA LEU A 53 -12.98 9.06 5.92
C LEU A 53 -12.88 10.51 6.38
N VAL A 54 -12.13 11.32 5.63
CA VAL A 54 -11.85 12.73 5.90
C VAL A 54 -11.64 13.47 4.58
N THR A 55 -11.63 14.80 4.65
CA THR A 55 -11.23 15.70 3.56
C THR A 55 -10.29 16.77 4.08
N GLY A 56 -9.61 17.49 3.19
CA GLY A 56 -8.71 18.61 3.47
C GLY A 56 -9.31 19.70 4.37
N LYS A 57 -10.65 19.81 4.42
CA LYS A 57 -11.40 20.76 5.26
C LYS A 57 -11.70 20.24 6.67
N SER A 58 -11.38 18.99 6.98
CA SER A 58 -11.65 18.39 8.30
C SER A 58 -10.78 19.06 9.36
N THR A 59 -11.34 19.39 10.52
CA THR A 59 -10.65 20.13 11.59
C THR A 59 -9.67 19.25 12.35
N LEU A 60 -8.56 19.85 12.80
CA LEU A 60 -7.60 19.23 13.70
C LEU A 60 -7.98 19.49 15.17
N GLU A 61 -7.70 18.54 16.05
CA GLU A 61 -7.98 18.59 17.50
C GLU A 61 -7.09 19.58 18.28
N ASN A 62 -5.87 19.82 17.80
CA ASN A 62 -4.85 20.62 18.45
C ASN A 62 -4.12 21.53 17.45
N PRO A 63 -4.86 22.42 16.75
CA PRO A 63 -4.28 23.23 15.69
C PRO A 63 -3.28 24.23 16.24
N VAL A 64 -2.20 24.48 15.50
CA VAL A 64 -1.18 25.48 15.84
C VAL A 64 -1.00 26.42 14.65
N GLY A 65 -1.02 27.73 14.90
CA GLY A 65 -0.85 28.74 13.84
C GLY A 65 -1.83 28.51 12.65
N PRO A 66 -1.31 28.37 11.42
CA PRO A 66 -2.12 28.16 10.23
C PRO A 66 -2.54 26.69 10.00
N TYR A 67 -1.96 25.73 10.72
CA TYR A 67 -2.26 24.29 10.62
C TYR A 67 -3.55 23.96 11.38
N LYS A 68 -4.69 24.22 10.73
CA LYS A 68 -6.03 24.10 11.34
C LYS A 68 -6.84 22.94 10.82
N THR A 69 -6.49 22.46 9.65
CA THR A 69 -7.25 21.46 8.93
C THR A 69 -6.36 20.38 8.37
N TYR A 70 -6.94 19.21 8.14
CA TYR A 70 -6.24 17.98 7.76
C TYR A 70 -5.35 18.15 6.53
N GLY A 71 -5.79 18.86 5.49
CA GLY A 71 -5.05 18.92 4.24
C GLY A 71 -4.76 20.33 3.75
N TYR A 72 -5.10 21.36 4.52
CA TYR A 72 -4.91 22.77 4.13
C TYR A 72 -4.25 23.58 5.25
N ILE A 73 -3.32 24.44 4.83
CA ILE A 73 -2.70 25.48 5.64
C ILE A 73 -3.52 26.77 5.44
N ARG A 74 -3.92 27.42 6.54
CA ARG A 74 -4.79 28.61 6.51
C ARG A 74 -3.98 29.90 6.41
N ASP A 75 -3.32 30.08 5.28
CA ASP A 75 -2.36 31.13 4.99
C ASP A 75 -2.72 32.00 3.77
N GLY A 76 -3.95 31.92 3.24
CA GLY A 76 -4.35 32.77 2.11
C GLY A 76 -4.30 34.28 2.39
N GLY A 77 -4.20 34.70 3.66
CA GLY A 77 -3.92 36.11 3.99
C GLY A 77 -2.49 36.55 3.71
N GLN A 78 -1.56 35.60 3.63
CA GLN A 78 -0.12 35.76 3.43
C GLN A 78 0.29 35.43 1.99
N GLN A 79 -0.46 34.56 1.31
CA GLN A 79 -0.20 34.17 -0.07
C GLN A 79 -0.57 35.27 -1.07
N ALA A 80 0.24 35.41 -2.12
CA ALA A 80 0.09 36.47 -3.13
C ALA A 80 -1.16 36.30 -4.01
N ASP A 81 -1.65 35.08 -4.16
CA ASP A 81 -2.87 34.72 -4.91
C ASP A 81 -4.12 34.64 -4.01
N HIS A 82 -3.95 34.86 -2.71
CA HIS A 82 -4.99 34.79 -1.69
C HIS A 82 -5.66 33.42 -1.51
N LEU A 83 -4.99 32.35 -1.93
CA LEU A 83 -5.44 30.98 -1.74
C LEU A 83 -4.79 30.39 -0.47
N ASP A 84 -5.55 29.57 0.25
CA ASP A 84 -4.95 28.70 1.28
C ASP A 84 -4.08 27.64 0.58
N THR A 85 -2.90 27.35 1.13
CA THR A 85 -2.04 26.29 0.63
C THR A 85 -2.64 24.92 0.91
N LYS A 86 -2.73 24.11 -0.13
CA LYS A 86 -3.15 22.71 -0.10
C LYS A 86 -1.89 21.86 0.04
N SER A 87 -1.82 21.06 1.10
CA SER A 87 -0.74 20.09 1.30
C SER A 87 -1.04 18.78 0.59
N GLU A 88 -0.05 17.93 0.38
CA GLU A 88 -0.20 16.62 -0.26
C GLU A 88 -0.04 15.50 0.77
N PRO A 89 -1.07 14.66 1.02
CA PRO A 89 -0.96 13.57 1.98
C PRO A 89 -0.53 12.27 1.28
N ASP A 90 0.79 12.12 1.06
CA ASP A 90 1.35 11.15 0.10
C ASP A 90 1.35 9.72 0.59
N GLN A 91 1.62 9.49 1.88
CA GLN A 91 1.68 8.14 2.44
C GLN A 91 0.75 7.89 3.60
N ASN A 92 0.08 6.74 3.52
CA ASN A 92 -0.72 6.19 4.60
C ASN A 92 0.04 5.11 5.36
N THR A 93 0.11 5.25 6.68
CA THR A 93 0.54 4.19 7.60
C THR A 93 -0.59 3.81 8.55
N TYR A 94 -1.25 2.68 8.26
CA TYR A 94 -2.28 2.12 9.16
C TYR A 94 -1.65 1.35 10.31
N LEU A 95 -2.06 1.66 11.55
CA LEU A 95 -1.57 1.03 12.77
C LEU A 95 -2.71 0.56 13.68
N VAL A 96 -2.47 -0.57 14.34
CA VAL A 96 -3.29 -1.17 15.39
C VAL A 96 -2.43 -1.34 16.62
N THR A 97 -2.77 -0.57 17.65
CA THR A 97 -2.03 -0.52 18.92
C THR A 97 -2.69 -1.40 19.98
N GLN A 98 -1.91 -1.84 20.96
CA GLN A 98 -2.43 -2.62 22.10
C GLN A 98 -3.11 -1.74 23.16
N SER A 99 -2.74 -0.47 23.20
CA SER A 99 -3.20 0.53 24.17
C SER A 99 -3.40 1.86 23.46
N ASN A 100 -4.25 2.71 24.04
CA ASN A 100 -4.41 4.09 23.59
C ASN A 100 -3.03 4.79 23.62
N PRO A 101 -2.53 5.33 22.49
CA PRO A 101 -1.26 6.04 22.43
C PRO A 101 -1.31 7.42 23.11
N GLY A 102 -2.49 7.91 23.50
CA GLY A 102 -2.64 9.25 24.05
C GLY A 102 -2.71 10.33 22.98
N GLY A 103 -2.77 11.59 23.42
CA GLY A 103 -2.98 12.74 22.55
C GLY A 103 -3.17 14.03 23.34
N PRO A 104 -3.62 15.11 22.68
CA PRO A 104 -3.67 16.45 23.27
C PRO A 104 -4.72 16.62 24.38
N THR A 105 -5.75 15.77 24.42
CA THR A 105 -6.79 15.81 25.45
C THR A 105 -6.48 14.80 26.55
N ALA A 106 -6.14 15.31 27.74
CA ALA A 106 -5.78 14.48 28.90
C ALA A 106 -6.87 13.44 29.22
N GLY A 107 -6.49 12.16 29.21
CA GLY A 107 -7.39 11.05 29.55
C GLY A 107 -8.40 10.66 28.47
N TYR A 108 -8.40 11.32 27.31
CA TYR A 108 -9.26 10.93 26.19
C TYR A 108 -8.82 9.58 25.60
N ASP A 109 -9.79 8.75 25.24
CA ASP A 109 -9.54 7.45 24.60
C ASP A 109 -9.61 7.58 23.08
N TYR A 110 -8.45 7.71 22.43
CA TYR A 110 -8.34 7.82 20.98
C TYR A 110 -8.56 6.50 20.23
N GLY A 111 -8.81 5.42 20.96
CA GLY A 111 -8.98 4.10 20.37
C GLY A 111 -7.66 3.37 20.16
N ARG A 112 -7.63 2.51 19.15
CA ARG A 112 -6.52 1.61 18.85
C ARG A 112 -6.20 1.52 17.36
N HIS A 113 -7.06 2.03 16.48
CA HIS A 113 -6.89 2.00 15.03
C HIS A 113 -6.60 3.40 14.49
N PHE A 114 -5.46 3.56 13.83
CA PHE A 114 -4.95 4.86 13.42
C PHE A 114 -4.47 4.83 11.97
N LEU A 115 -4.73 5.91 11.23
CA LEU A 115 -4.09 6.18 9.95
C LEU A 115 -3.15 7.37 10.15
N ILE A 116 -1.86 7.16 9.93
CA ILE A 116 -0.81 8.18 10.07
C ILE A 116 -0.42 8.68 8.70
N GLN A 117 -0.27 9.99 8.56
CA GLN A 117 0.04 10.64 7.28
C GLN A 117 1.00 11.80 7.49
N GLY A 118 2.00 11.86 6.60
CA GLY A 118 2.72 13.09 6.30
C GLY A 118 1.86 13.98 5.42
N HIS A 119 2.13 15.28 5.47
CA HIS A 119 1.54 16.28 4.61
C HIS A 119 2.68 17.10 4.01
N GLU A 120 3.02 16.78 2.77
CA GLU A 120 3.96 17.51 1.96
C GLU A 120 3.41 18.91 1.63
N VAL A 121 4.33 19.86 1.54
CA VAL A 121 4.02 21.22 1.08
C VAL A 121 5.16 21.65 0.18
N PHE A 122 4.94 21.55 -1.12
CA PHE A 122 5.83 22.16 -2.09
C PHE A 122 5.77 23.68 -1.98
N SER A 123 6.92 24.34 -2.14
CA SER A 123 6.90 25.78 -2.38
C SER A 123 8.08 26.25 -3.22
N ALA A 124 7.78 27.28 -4.00
CA ALA A 124 8.71 27.93 -4.92
C ALA A 124 9.83 28.71 -4.22
N ASP A 125 9.73 28.95 -2.90
CA ASP A 125 10.83 29.49 -2.10
C ASP A 125 11.57 28.37 -1.35
N PRO A 126 12.57 27.74 -1.96
CA PRO A 126 13.31 26.66 -1.32
C PRO A 126 14.13 27.14 -0.11
N THR A 127 14.23 28.45 0.16
CA THR A 127 15.04 28.99 1.25
C THR A 127 14.32 29.01 2.60
N ALA A 128 13.00 28.75 2.65
CA ALA A 128 12.19 28.88 3.86
C ALA A 128 11.18 27.76 4.13
N THR A 129 10.98 26.79 3.23
CA THR A 129 9.84 25.87 3.31
C THR A 129 10.04 24.75 4.31
N ARG A 130 9.54 24.97 5.51
CA ARG A 130 9.47 23.95 6.57
C ARG A 130 8.05 23.88 7.10
N HIS A 131 7.11 23.64 6.18
CA HIS A 131 5.67 23.65 6.45
C HIS A 131 5.04 22.26 6.41
N GLY A 132 5.82 21.19 6.21
CA GLY A 132 5.30 19.84 6.27
C GLY A 132 4.70 19.57 7.65
N TYR A 133 3.65 18.77 7.73
CA TYR A 133 3.03 18.45 9.02
C TYR A 133 2.50 17.03 9.05
N LEU A 134 2.21 16.53 10.25
CA LEU A 134 1.91 15.13 10.47
C LEU A 134 0.53 15.00 11.10
N THR A 135 -0.31 14.11 10.57
CA THR A 135 -1.63 13.86 11.15
C THR A 135 -1.83 12.40 11.53
N ARG A 136 -2.73 12.19 12.49
CA ARG A 136 -3.28 10.89 12.86
C ARG A 136 -4.80 10.94 12.80
N ILE A 137 -5.39 10.16 11.92
CA ILE A 137 -6.83 9.91 11.93
C ILE A 137 -7.15 8.83 12.96
N ASN A 138 -7.96 9.18 13.96
CA ASN A 138 -8.41 8.29 15.02
C ASN A 138 -9.64 7.51 14.53
N LEU A 139 -9.44 6.34 13.92
CA LEU A 139 -10.49 5.63 13.16
C LEU A 139 -11.62 5.08 14.05
N ASP A 140 -11.37 4.91 15.36
CA ASP A 140 -12.37 4.50 16.35
C ASP A 140 -13.22 5.65 16.88
N VAL A 141 -12.77 6.89 16.67
CA VAL A 141 -13.37 8.11 17.23
C VAL A 141 -14.33 8.70 16.21
N GLN A 142 -15.58 8.95 16.60
CA GLN A 142 -16.58 9.61 15.74
C GLN A 142 -16.78 11.09 16.08
N ASP A 143 -16.24 11.53 17.21
CA ASP A 143 -16.28 12.92 17.62
C ASP A 143 -15.40 13.75 16.68
N PRO A 144 -15.96 14.72 15.92
CA PRO A 144 -15.18 15.51 14.96
C PRO A 144 -14.06 16.31 15.62
N ASP A 145 -14.21 16.73 16.88
CA ASP A 145 -13.21 17.53 17.59
C ASP A 145 -11.97 16.70 17.96
N HIS A 146 -12.11 15.36 18.00
CA HIS A 146 -11.04 14.42 18.35
C HIS A 146 -10.74 13.43 17.21
N ARG A 147 -11.26 13.69 16.00
CA ARG A 147 -11.16 12.75 14.87
C ARG A 147 -9.76 12.73 14.26
N ILE A 148 -9.09 13.88 14.23
CA ILE A 148 -7.79 14.05 13.60
C ILE A 148 -6.86 14.82 14.54
N THR A 149 -5.78 14.18 14.94
CA THR A 149 -4.77 14.75 15.83
C THR A 149 -3.58 15.25 15.00
N LEU A 150 -3.11 16.46 15.25
CA LEU A 150 -1.85 16.99 14.72
C LEU A 150 -0.69 16.42 15.56
N LEU A 151 0.31 15.83 14.91
CA LEU A 151 1.37 15.04 15.57
C LEU A 151 2.68 15.81 15.80
N ASN A 152 2.79 17.06 15.35
CA ASN A 152 3.97 17.89 15.53
C ASN A 152 3.59 19.33 15.92
N THR A 153 4.52 20.03 16.56
CA THR A 153 4.39 21.45 16.91
C THR A 153 5.10 22.34 15.88
N THR A 154 4.99 23.66 16.05
CA THR A 154 5.88 24.59 15.36
C THR A 154 7.28 24.55 15.97
N ASP A 155 8.30 24.94 15.20
CA ASP A 155 9.70 25.04 15.64
C ASP A 155 10.03 26.42 16.27
N GLY A 156 9.03 27.28 16.39
CA GLY A 156 9.16 28.64 16.93
C GLY A 156 9.66 29.69 15.94
N THR A 157 9.94 29.30 14.68
CA THR A 157 10.36 30.22 13.61
C THR A 157 9.24 30.48 12.61
N THR A 158 9.40 31.51 11.79
CA THR A 158 8.51 31.81 10.66
C THR A 158 9.29 31.94 9.36
N ASP A 159 8.65 31.69 8.23
CA ASP A 159 9.19 32.00 6.90
C ASP A 159 9.17 33.52 6.61
N ALA A 160 9.54 33.90 5.39
CA ALA A 160 9.55 35.30 4.95
C ALA A 160 8.14 35.92 4.86
N GLN A 161 7.10 35.09 4.75
CA GLN A 161 5.69 35.46 4.67
C GLN A 161 5.04 35.52 6.07
N GLY A 162 5.78 35.18 7.13
CA GLY A 162 5.29 35.16 8.51
C GLY A 162 4.48 33.91 8.88
N ILE A 163 4.55 32.87 8.06
CA ILE A 163 3.92 31.57 8.28
C ILE A 163 4.81 30.76 9.23
N ALA A 164 4.21 30.10 10.22
CA ALA A 164 4.95 29.36 11.23
C ALA A 164 5.52 28.05 10.68
N ASN A 165 6.80 27.79 10.94
CA ASN A 165 7.48 26.55 10.53
C ASN A 165 7.26 25.41 11.52
N THR A 166 7.35 24.18 11.04
CA THR A 166 7.21 22.91 11.78
C THR A 166 8.51 22.10 11.88
N ALA A 167 9.60 22.66 11.34
CA ALA A 167 10.88 21.99 11.09
C ALA A 167 10.84 20.85 10.05
N LEU A 168 9.68 20.51 9.49
CA LEU A 168 9.54 19.47 8.48
C LEU A 168 9.50 20.08 7.08
N TYR A 169 10.34 19.55 6.20
CA TYR A 169 10.36 19.90 4.78
C TYR A 169 9.21 19.20 4.03
N SER A 170 9.29 19.06 2.70
CA SER A 170 8.46 18.14 1.90
C SER A 170 8.45 16.76 2.53
N ILE A 171 7.45 16.40 3.35
CA ILE A 171 7.36 15.09 4.00
C ILE A 171 6.48 14.20 3.16
N ASP A 172 7.02 13.06 2.78
CA ASP A 172 6.31 12.09 1.96
C ASP A 172 6.16 10.78 2.74
N GLY A 173 7.19 9.92 2.69
CA GLY A 173 7.08 8.57 3.22
C GLY A 173 6.78 8.48 4.70
N SER A 174 6.04 7.43 5.05
CA SER A 174 5.75 7.12 6.44
C SER A 174 5.84 5.64 6.74
N THR A 175 6.34 5.31 7.94
CA THR A 175 6.22 3.97 8.50
C THR A 175 6.25 3.99 10.02
N TYR A 176 6.16 2.82 10.63
CA TYR A 176 6.31 2.64 12.06
C TYR A 176 7.45 1.67 12.33
N ASP A 177 8.41 2.08 13.15
CA ASP A 177 9.49 1.23 13.62
C ASP A 177 9.08 0.56 14.95
N PRO A 178 8.83 -0.77 14.95
CA PRO A 178 8.44 -1.48 16.17
C PRO A 178 9.59 -1.70 17.16
N PHE A 179 10.85 -1.41 16.78
CA PHE A 179 12.02 -1.53 17.64
C PHE A 179 12.21 -0.27 18.51
N THR A 180 12.01 0.92 17.93
CA THR A 180 11.99 2.20 18.67
C THR A 180 10.62 2.54 19.24
N GLN A 181 9.55 2.06 18.61
CA GLN A 181 8.15 2.49 18.81
C GLN A 181 7.85 3.90 18.29
N ASP A 182 8.68 4.36 17.34
CA ASP A 182 8.53 5.65 16.69
C ASP A 182 7.82 5.52 15.35
N LEU A 183 7.11 6.59 14.98
CA LEU A 183 6.75 6.89 13.61
C LEU A 183 7.99 7.41 12.90
N LEU A 184 8.26 6.90 11.71
CA LEU A 184 9.34 7.37 10.85
C LEU A 184 8.73 8.08 9.65
N PHE A 185 9.34 9.20 9.28
CA PHE A 185 8.98 9.99 8.11
C PHE A 185 10.22 10.33 7.29
N THR A 186 10.03 10.51 6.00
CA THR A 186 11.08 10.87 5.04
C THR A 186 10.72 12.17 4.37
N ALA A 187 11.73 12.99 4.12
CA ALA A 187 11.54 14.27 3.46
C ALA A 187 12.22 14.36 2.10
N GLU A 188 11.47 14.69 1.06
CA GLU A 188 11.88 14.73 -0.35
C GLU A 188 12.52 16.08 -0.73
N ALA A 189 13.39 16.63 0.13
CA ALA A 189 13.96 17.96 -0.05
C ALA A 189 15.47 17.96 -0.39
N GLY A 190 15.95 16.95 -1.13
CA GLY A 190 17.36 16.78 -1.46
C GLY A 190 18.27 16.88 -0.22
N ASN A 191 19.37 17.62 -0.29
CA ASN A 191 20.28 17.82 0.86
C ASN A 191 19.70 18.73 1.98
N LYS A 192 18.39 19.01 1.97
CA LYS A 192 17.66 19.60 3.11
C LYS A 192 16.76 18.56 3.78
N GLY A 193 16.37 17.52 3.04
CA GLY A 193 15.57 16.40 3.51
C GLY A 193 16.36 15.36 4.30
N GLY A 194 15.73 14.21 4.53
CA GLY A 194 16.28 13.10 5.30
C GLY A 194 15.20 12.35 6.10
N VAL A 195 15.62 11.53 7.06
CA VAL A 195 14.71 10.77 7.92
C VAL A 195 14.47 11.49 9.24
N PHE A 196 13.20 11.57 9.63
CA PHE A 196 12.73 12.08 10.91
C PHE A 196 11.99 10.99 11.68
N SER A 197 12.06 11.03 13.01
CA SER A 197 11.28 10.17 13.89
C SER A 197 10.51 10.97 14.94
N THR A 198 9.40 10.41 15.39
CA THR A 198 8.65 10.89 16.57
C THR A 198 7.92 9.74 17.26
N PRO A 199 7.92 9.67 18.60
CA PRO A 199 7.20 8.63 19.32
C PRO A 199 5.72 8.55 18.97
N LEU A 200 5.21 7.33 18.75
CA LEU A 200 3.76 7.13 18.59
C LEU A 200 3.01 7.42 19.90
N ALA A 201 3.60 7.05 21.03
CA ALA A 201 3.00 7.20 22.34
C ALA A 201 3.30 8.58 22.94
N TRP A 202 2.25 9.24 23.42
CA TRP A 202 2.32 10.54 24.07
C TRP A 202 2.48 10.36 25.58
N SER A 203 3.57 10.90 26.14
CA SER A 203 3.82 10.92 27.58
C SER A 203 3.12 12.09 28.29
N SER A 204 2.59 13.04 27.55
CA SER A 204 1.88 14.24 28.01
C SER A 204 0.79 14.64 27.01
N THR A 205 0.16 15.80 27.20
CA THR A 205 -0.77 16.41 26.22
C THR A 205 -0.06 17.25 25.15
N THR A 206 1.26 17.25 25.12
CA THR A 206 2.07 17.91 24.09
C THR A 206 2.60 16.88 23.12
N ALA A 207 2.60 17.22 21.82
CA ALA A 207 3.12 16.36 20.78
C ALA A 207 4.58 15.99 21.07
N PRO A 208 4.98 14.71 20.92
CA PRO A 208 6.37 14.30 21.04
C PRO A 208 7.26 15.06 20.05
N ALA A 209 8.49 15.35 20.47
CA ALA A 209 9.45 16.08 19.64
C ALA A 209 9.88 15.25 18.44
N LEU A 210 10.13 15.93 17.32
CA LEU A 210 10.78 15.36 16.14
C LEU A 210 12.27 15.23 16.38
N VAL A 211 12.86 14.15 15.87
CA VAL A 211 14.30 13.89 15.87
C VAL A 211 14.73 13.63 14.42
N ASP A 212 15.78 14.31 13.96
CA ASP A 212 16.42 14.00 12.68
C ASP A 212 17.53 12.97 12.83
N HIS A 213 17.78 12.19 11.77
CA HIS A 213 18.83 11.16 11.75
C HIS A 213 19.88 11.43 10.66
N PHE A 214 20.22 12.72 10.43
CA PHE A 214 21.09 13.11 9.33
C PHE A 214 22.55 12.64 9.49
N GLY A 215 23.01 12.38 10.72
CA GLY A 215 24.37 11.93 11.01
C GLY A 215 24.65 10.47 10.65
N SER A 216 23.60 9.64 10.57
CA SER A 216 23.68 8.19 10.37
C SER A 216 23.04 7.76 9.06
N ILE A 217 21.89 8.34 8.72
CA ILE A 217 21.09 8.01 7.53
C ILE A 217 21.27 9.05 6.42
N GLY A 218 21.96 10.15 6.72
CA GLY A 218 22.26 11.19 5.73
C GLY A 218 21.06 12.05 5.36
N ARG A 219 21.32 13.03 4.51
CA ARG A 219 20.33 13.88 3.86
C ARG A 219 20.13 13.44 2.41
N GLY A 220 18.91 13.49 1.94
CA GLY A 220 18.53 13.09 0.59
C GLY A 220 17.09 13.52 0.30
N GLY A 221 16.68 13.42 -0.97
CA GLY A 221 15.28 13.57 -1.38
C GLY A 221 14.52 12.30 -1.06
N TYR A 222 14.42 11.93 0.22
CA TYR A 222 13.88 10.64 0.60
C TYR A 222 12.37 10.64 0.53
N GLU A 223 11.84 9.60 -0.09
CA GLU A 223 10.42 9.45 -0.35
C GLU A 223 9.91 8.20 0.37
N GLY A 224 9.97 6.98 -0.16
CA GLY A 224 9.54 5.78 0.58
C GLY A 224 10.47 5.31 1.72
N ILE A 225 9.90 4.80 2.83
CA ILE A 225 10.66 4.20 3.95
C ILE A 225 9.98 2.97 4.57
N HIS A 226 10.73 1.87 4.77
CA HIS A 226 10.21 0.63 5.39
C HIS A 226 11.21 -0.15 6.23
N ASN A 227 10.74 -0.65 7.38
CA ASN A 227 11.48 -1.55 8.26
C ASN A 227 11.50 -2.99 7.73
N ASP A 228 12.61 -3.70 7.93
CA ASP A 228 12.68 -5.16 7.86
C ASP A 228 12.75 -5.83 9.24
N ARG A 229 12.73 -7.18 9.27
CA ARG A 229 12.77 -7.95 10.52
C ARG A 229 14.06 -7.89 11.33
N LEU A 230 15.12 -7.31 10.79
CA LEU A 230 16.39 -7.07 11.49
C LEU A 230 16.50 -5.63 12.00
N GLY A 231 15.50 -4.78 11.72
CA GLY A 231 15.55 -3.35 12.01
C GLY A 231 16.32 -2.54 10.97
N ASN A 232 16.62 -3.12 9.79
CA ASN A 232 17.16 -2.30 8.70
C ASN A 232 16.04 -1.44 8.12
N LEU A 233 16.40 -0.25 7.64
CA LEU A 233 15.49 0.64 6.93
C LEU A 233 15.80 0.60 5.45
N LEU A 234 14.82 0.21 4.64
CA LEU A 234 14.82 0.42 3.20
C LEU A 234 14.30 1.84 2.93
N ILE A 235 15.07 2.65 2.20
CA ILE A 235 14.77 4.06 1.96
C ILE A 235 14.91 4.32 0.46
N ILE A 236 13.94 5.04 -0.10
CA ILE A 236 13.85 5.37 -1.51
C ILE A 236 14.06 6.86 -1.66
N GLU A 237 14.69 7.28 -2.77
CA GLU A 237 14.94 8.68 -3.04
C GLU A 237 14.33 9.08 -4.37
N ASP A 238 13.55 10.14 -4.36
CA ASP A 238 13.18 10.87 -5.55
C ASP A 238 13.94 12.19 -5.63
N VAL A 239 14.71 12.32 -6.70
CA VAL A 239 15.43 13.53 -7.08
C VAL A 239 15.56 13.49 -8.60
N GLY A 240 14.78 14.36 -9.26
CA GLY A 240 14.86 14.54 -10.70
C GLY A 240 16.27 14.84 -11.22
N GLY A 241 16.63 14.23 -12.34
CA GLY A 241 17.88 14.51 -13.03
C GLY A 241 17.79 15.60 -14.11
N SER A 242 18.96 15.97 -14.65
CA SER A 242 19.05 16.90 -15.76
C SER A 242 18.54 16.30 -17.07
N GLY A 243 18.05 17.13 -17.99
CA GLY A 243 17.73 16.69 -19.35
C GLY A 243 18.99 16.27 -20.10
N VAL A 244 18.91 15.17 -20.85
CA VAL A 244 20.04 14.70 -21.68
C VAL A 244 20.01 15.35 -23.05
N THR A 245 21.20 15.57 -23.59
CA THR A 245 21.41 16.03 -24.97
C THR A 245 21.81 14.84 -25.83
N ASP A 246 21.19 14.67 -27.00
CA ASP A 246 21.50 13.61 -27.96
C ASP A 246 21.76 14.25 -29.34
N GLY A 247 22.90 13.90 -29.96
CA GLY A 247 23.34 14.50 -31.23
C GLY A 247 23.49 16.03 -31.21
N GLY A 248 23.65 16.64 -30.03
CA GLY A 248 23.70 18.10 -29.84
C GLY A 248 22.34 18.77 -29.68
N ALA A 249 21.23 18.02 -29.69
CA ALA A 249 19.89 18.53 -29.44
C ALA A 249 19.43 18.21 -28.01
N ALA A 250 18.83 19.19 -27.33
CA ALA A 250 18.21 18.97 -26.04
C ALA A 250 16.98 18.05 -26.19
N THR A 251 16.88 17.04 -25.32
CA THR A 251 15.73 16.13 -25.27
C THR A 251 14.89 16.40 -24.02
N LYS A 252 13.74 15.75 -23.93
CA LYS A 252 12.93 15.69 -22.70
C LYS A 252 13.31 14.51 -21.80
N VAL A 253 14.13 13.59 -22.28
CA VAL A 253 14.60 12.44 -21.50
C VAL A 253 15.50 12.94 -20.38
N LYS A 254 15.31 12.43 -19.17
CA LYS A 254 16.12 12.81 -18.00
C LYS A 254 17.22 11.80 -17.73
N GLN A 255 18.35 12.28 -17.23
CA GLN A 255 19.38 11.43 -16.65
C GLN A 255 18.85 10.82 -15.33
N PRO A 256 18.94 9.51 -15.10
CA PRO A 256 18.73 8.92 -13.79
C PRO A 256 19.62 9.58 -12.72
N ASN A 257 19.06 9.92 -11.56
CA ASN A 257 19.78 10.70 -10.54
C ASN A 257 19.45 10.29 -9.09
N SER A 258 18.49 9.39 -8.93
CA SER A 258 18.02 8.88 -7.65
C SER A 258 18.63 7.52 -7.32
N PHE A 259 18.57 7.13 -6.05
CA PHE A 259 19.09 5.86 -5.56
C PHE A 259 18.15 5.16 -4.58
N VAL A 260 18.32 3.85 -4.45
CA VAL A 260 17.66 3.05 -3.41
C VAL A 260 18.69 2.75 -2.31
N TYR A 261 18.31 2.98 -1.06
CA TYR A 261 19.20 2.86 0.09
C TYR A 261 18.73 1.80 1.08
N ARG A 262 19.68 1.26 1.86
CA ARG A 262 19.42 0.48 3.06
C ARG A 262 20.28 1.02 4.20
N PHE A 263 19.66 1.43 5.30
CA PHE A 263 20.35 1.66 6.56
C PHE A 263 20.38 0.38 7.38
N VAL A 264 21.58 -0.05 7.79
CA VAL A 264 21.81 -1.22 8.63
C VAL A 264 22.31 -0.73 9.99
N PRO A 265 21.45 -0.72 11.03
CA PRO A 265 21.87 -0.22 12.34
C PRO A 265 22.82 -1.20 13.03
N THR A 266 23.61 -0.71 13.98
CA THR A 266 24.48 -1.57 14.80
C THR A 266 23.68 -2.52 15.69
N ALA A 267 22.48 -2.10 16.09
CA ALA A 267 21.46 -2.90 16.77
C ALA A 267 20.07 -2.46 16.31
N ALA A 268 19.11 -3.38 16.24
CA ALA A 268 17.74 -3.03 15.87
C ALA A 268 17.17 -1.94 16.80
N GLY A 269 16.68 -0.84 16.21
CA GLY A 269 16.21 0.35 16.93
C GLY A 269 17.29 1.39 17.26
N ASP A 270 18.55 1.19 16.88
CA ASP A 270 19.58 2.23 16.95
C ASP A 270 19.65 2.98 15.62
N LEU A 271 18.89 4.07 15.52
CA LEU A 271 18.82 4.89 14.31
C LEU A 271 20.01 5.82 14.12
N ASP A 272 20.88 5.96 15.13
CA ASP A 272 21.99 6.92 15.14
C ASP A 272 23.36 6.27 14.88
N HIS A 273 23.45 4.95 14.92
CA HIS A 273 24.68 4.21 14.62
C HIS A 273 24.40 3.04 13.69
N GLY A 274 25.11 3.03 12.55
CA GLY A 274 24.97 2.00 11.55
C GLY A 274 25.75 2.31 10.27
N LYS A 275 25.33 1.65 9.19
CA LYS A 275 25.85 1.84 7.84
C LYS A 275 24.72 2.22 6.91
N LEU A 276 24.88 3.32 6.19
CA LEU A 276 24.05 3.61 5.03
C LEU A 276 24.68 2.96 3.81
N GLN A 277 23.85 2.27 3.03
CA GLN A 277 24.27 1.56 1.83
C GLN A 277 23.36 1.94 0.66
N ALA A 278 23.93 2.01 -0.55
CA ALA A 278 23.18 2.22 -1.78
C ALA A 278 23.08 0.91 -2.57
N LEU A 279 21.99 0.75 -3.33
CA LEU A 279 21.79 -0.37 -4.23
C LEU A 279 22.63 -0.19 -5.50
N GLN A 280 23.35 -1.24 -5.89
CA GLN A 280 24.13 -1.31 -7.12
C GLN A 280 23.61 -2.49 -7.95
N PHE A 281 23.19 -2.21 -9.19
CA PHE A 281 22.97 -3.22 -10.22
C PHE A 281 24.21 -3.39 -11.08
N SER A 282 24.40 -4.59 -11.62
CA SER A 282 25.49 -4.87 -12.57
C SER A 282 25.02 -5.73 -13.73
N VAL A 283 25.44 -5.35 -14.94
CA VAL A 283 25.19 -6.07 -16.19
C VAL A 283 26.50 -6.73 -16.63
N ALA A 284 26.46 -8.06 -16.78
CA ALA A 284 27.65 -8.85 -17.10
C ALA A 284 28.87 -8.59 -16.18
N GLY A 285 28.61 -8.28 -14.90
CA GLY A 285 29.65 -7.99 -13.90
C GLY A 285 30.14 -6.54 -13.87
N THR A 286 29.66 -5.68 -14.77
CA THR A 286 29.97 -4.25 -14.78
C THR A 286 28.87 -3.48 -14.06
N PRO A 287 29.18 -2.69 -13.01
CA PRO A 287 28.22 -1.82 -12.35
C PRO A 287 27.60 -0.78 -13.28
N ILE A 288 26.32 -0.48 -13.07
CA ILE A 288 25.67 0.70 -13.64
C ILE A 288 25.93 1.86 -12.66
N THR A 289 26.62 2.91 -13.10
CA THR A 289 27.08 4.03 -12.26
C THR A 289 26.74 5.37 -12.89
N PHE A 290 26.64 6.41 -12.06
CA PHE A 290 26.33 7.77 -12.49
C PHE A 290 27.53 8.49 -13.13
N HIS A 291 27.28 9.27 -14.18
CA HIS A 291 28.26 10.10 -14.86
C HIS A 291 27.86 11.59 -14.81
N PRO A 292 28.66 12.50 -14.22
CA PRO A 292 28.26 13.90 -14.13
C PRO A 292 28.25 14.59 -15.51
N ALA A 293 27.09 15.08 -15.95
CA ALA A 293 26.91 15.67 -17.28
C ALA A 293 27.89 16.82 -17.61
N ALA A 294 28.31 17.58 -16.60
CA ALA A 294 29.26 18.68 -16.77
C ALA A 294 30.69 18.21 -17.15
N SER A 295 31.10 17.03 -16.71
CA SER A 295 32.44 16.49 -16.94
C SER A 295 32.46 15.30 -17.92
N ASP A 296 31.35 14.59 -18.03
CA ASP A 296 31.17 13.42 -18.90
C ASP A 296 29.77 13.43 -19.54
N PRO A 297 29.54 14.29 -20.55
CA PRO A 297 28.24 14.40 -21.20
C PRO A 297 27.83 13.14 -21.97
N THR A 298 28.81 12.35 -22.46
CA THR A 298 28.53 11.08 -23.14
C THR A 298 28.09 10.02 -22.14
N GLY A 299 28.78 9.88 -21.01
CA GLY A 299 28.35 9.00 -19.93
C GLY A 299 26.98 9.39 -19.38
N ALA A 300 26.72 10.69 -19.19
CA ALA A 300 25.42 11.17 -18.71
C ALA A 300 24.26 10.88 -19.69
N HIS A 301 24.54 10.96 -20.99
CA HIS A 301 23.62 10.48 -22.02
C HIS A 301 23.38 8.97 -21.89
N ASP A 302 24.44 8.18 -21.73
CA ASP A 302 24.38 6.72 -21.64
C ASP A 302 23.73 6.21 -20.35
N ASP A 303 23.76 6.99 -19.27
CA ASP A 303 22.97 6.71 -18.06
C ASP A 303 21.47 6.64 -18.38
N ALA A 304 20.99 7.47 -19.31
CA ALA A 304 19.58 7.53 -19.72
C ALA A 304 19.25 6.65 -20.93
N LEU A 305 20.17 6.56 -21.90
CA LEU A 305 19.93 5.99 -23.23
C LEU A 305 20.89 4.83 -23.59
N GLY A 306 21.80 4.46 -22.69
CA GLY A 306 22.80 3.41 -22.91
C GLY A 306 22.24 1.97 -22.86
N ALA A 307 23.12 1.01 -23.12
CA ALA A 307 22.77 -0.41 -23.17
C ALA A 307 22.55 -1.03 -21.78
N ALA A 308 23.26 -0.54 -20.76
CA ALA A 308 23.19 -1.08 -19.40
C ALA A 308 21.82 -0.81 -18.76
N ILE A 309 21.35 0.45 -18.83
CA ILE A 309 20.03 0.84 -18.32
C ILE A 309 18.89 0.15 -19.10
N LYS A 310 19.04 -0.05 -20.42
CA LYS A 310 18.10 -0.88 -21.21
C LYS A 310 18.06 -2.31 -20.71
N THR A 311 19.20 -2.89 -20.35
CA THR A 311 19.27 -4.27 -19.87
C THR A 311 18.55 -4.42 -18.53
N LEU A 312 18.72 -3.47 -17.60
CA LEU A 312 17.97 -3.44 -16.33
C LEU A 312 16.45 -3.48 -16.57
N HIS A 313 15.96 -2.64 -17.49
CA HIS A 313 14.54 -2.48 -17.82
C HIS A 313 13.94 -3.54 -18.75
N SER A 314 14.78 -4.43 -19.31
CA SER A 314 14.32 -5.46 -20.25
C SER A 314 13.57 -6.64 -19.60
N GLY A 315 13.54 -6.70 -18.27
CA GLY A 315 13.06 -7.85 -17.50
C GLY A 315 14.10 -8.98 -17.34
N GLN A 316 15.31 -8.80 -17.90
CA GLN A 316 16.44 -9.68 -17.61
C GLN A 316 16.82 -9.60 -16.12
N THR A 317 17.26 -10.74 -15.58
CA THR A 317 17.80 -10.78 -14.22
C THR A 317 19.22 -10.25 -14.23
N VAL A 318 19.47 -9.18 -13.49
CA VAL A 318 20.79 -8.57 -13.28
C VAL A 318 21.29 -8.82 -11.86
N GLN A 319 22.59 -8.68 -11.64
CA GLN A 319 23.16 -8.79 -10.30
C GLN A 319 22.79 -7.56 -9.49
N ALA A 320 22.50 -7.73 -8.21
CA ALA A 320 22.20 -6.64 -7.28
C ALA A 320 23.06 -6.78 -6.02
N LYS A 321 23.58 -5.66 -5.52
CA LYS A 321 24.44 -5.61 -4.34
C LYS A 321 24.20 -4.34 -3.52
N TRP A 322 24.31 -4.44 -2.20
CA TRP A 322 24.43 -3.29 -1.30
C TRP A 322 25.89 -2.82 -1.20
N VAL A 323 26.14 -1.55 -1.48
CA VAL A 323 27.46 -0.91 -1.33
C VAL A 323 27.41 0.10 -0.19
N THR A 324 28.30 -0.02 0.79
CA THR A 324 28.38 0.94 1.90
C THR A 324 28.86 2.30 1.38
N ILE A 325 28.07 3.34 1.66
CA ILE A 325 28.39 4.71 1.29
C ILE A 325 28.77 5.57 2.49
N HIS A 326 28.32 5.21 3.69
CA HIS A 326 28.67 5.81 4.97
C HIS A 326 28.64 4.77 6.09
N ASP A 327 29.64 4.77 6.97
CA ASP A 327 29.72 3.93 8.16
C ASP A 327 30.05 4.78 9.38
N THR A 328 29.08 4.94 10.29
CA THR A 328 29.23 5.79 11.48
C THR A 328 30.44 5.44 12.35
N ALA A 329 30.90 4.18 12.32
CA ALA A 329 32.08 3.76 13.07
C ALA A 329 33.40 4.30 12.50
N THR A 330 33.46 4.61 11.20
CA THR A 330 34.67 5.11 10.53
C THR A 330 34.56 6.56 10.09
N ASP A 331 33.37 6.98 9.67
CA ASP A 331 33.11 8.28 9.06
C ASP A 331 32.53 9.29 10.07
N GLY A 332 32.11 8.81 11.25
CA GLY A 332 31.48 9.60 12.31
C GLY A 332 30.00 9.90 12.05
N THR A 333 29.45 10.86 12.81
CA THR A 333 28.02 11.21 12.82
C THR A 333 27.73 12.64 12.35
N THR A 334 28.66 13.25 11.62
CA THR A 334 28.41 14.54 10.97
C THR A 334 27.43 14.34 9.83
N SER A 335 26.44 15.23 9.71
CA SER A 335 25.49 15.24 8.58
C SER A 335 26.20 15.21 7.23
N PHE A 336 25.67 14.43 6.29
CA PHE A 336 26.24 14.24 4.95
C PHE A 336 25.15 14.15 3.87
N ASP A 337 25.54 14.35 2.61
CA ASP A 337 24.67 14.21 1.43
C ASP A 337 24.73 12.78 0.89
N ALA A 338 23.65 12.02 1.07
CA ALA A 338 23.60 10.61 0.69
C ALA A 338 23.62 10.41 -0.83
N ASN A 339 22.97 11.29 -1.60
CA ASN A 339 22.94 11.26 -3.06
C ASN A 339 24.34 11.44 -3.64
N ALA A 340 25.07 12.44 -3.14
CA ALA A 340 26.44 12.71 -3.55
C ALA A 340 27.38 11.52 -3.25
N LEU A 341 27.21 10.88 -2.09
CA LEU A 341 27.97 9.67 -1.75
C LEU A 341 27.57 8.48 -2.62
N ALA A 342 26.28 8.26 -2.89
CA ALA A 342 25.83 7.17 -3.76
C ALA A 342 26.43 7.26 -5.17
N LYS A 343 26.43 8.47 -5.77
CA LYS A 343 27.08 8.73 -7.07
C LYS A 343 28.55 8.32 -7.08
N THR A 344 29.31 8.71 -6.07
CA THR A 344 30.76 8.48 -6.02
C THR A 344 31.17 7.08 -5.57
N LYS A 345 30.28 6.37 -4.84
CA LYS A 345 30.53 5.03 -4.31
C LYS A 345 29.94 3.91 -5.17
N GLY A 346 29.36 4.25 -6.32
CA GLY A 346 28.88 3.30 -7.32
C GLY A 346 27.47 2.77 -7.04
N GLY A 347 26.61 3.53 -6.36
CA GLY A 347 25.17 3.29 -6.42
C GLY A 347 24.68 3.37 -7.87
N THR A 348 23.65 2.60 -8.20
CA THR A 348 23.05 2.65 -9.54
C THR A 348 22.04 3.79 -9.61
N PRO A 349 22.22 4.76 -10.51
CA PRO A 349 21.25 5.84 -10.68
C PRO A 349 19.99 5.29 -11.36
N LEU A 350 18.83 5.68 -10.83
CA LEU A 350 17.51 5.16 -11.23
C LEU A 350 16.58 6.30 -11.65
N LYS A 351 15.53 5.95 -12.39
CA LYS A 351 14.56 6.87 -12.99
C LYS A 351 13.51 7.32 -11.97
N ARG A 352 13.96 8.14 -11.01
CA ARG A 352 13.13 8.71 -9.93
C ARG A 352 12.29 7.62 -9.24
N PRO A 353 12.94 6.71 -8.48
CA PRO A 353 12.22 5.83 -7.60
C PRO A 353 11.46 6.61 -6.54
N GLU A 354 10.20 6.24 -6.34
CA GLU A 354 9.32 6.97 -5.44
C GLU A 354 9.09 6.13 -4.19
N ASN A 355 8.49 4.96 -4.37
CA ASN A 355 8.04 4.14 -3.25
C ASN A 355 8.34 2.66 -3.36
N VAL A 356 8.26 1.94 -2.23
CA VAL A 356 8.67 0.53 -2.14
C VAL A 356 7.80 -0.28 -1.19
N LYS A 357 7.60 -1.57 -1.45
CA LYS A 357 7.13 -2.53 -0.44
C LYS A 357 7.83 -3.87 -0.55
N PHE A 358 7.99 -4.53 0.59
CA PHE A 358 8.40 -5.93 0.64
C PHE A 358 7.34 -6.84 0.03
N VAL A 359 7.79 -7.83 -0.73
CA VAL A 359 6.92 -8.87 -1.31
C VAL A 359 6.43 -9.78 -0.17
N PRO A 360 5.11 -9.89 0.08
CA PRO A 360 4.62 -10.64 1.23
C PRO A 360 5.01 -12.13 1.19
N GLY A 361 5.32 -12.69 2.35
CA GLY A 361 5.71 -14.09 2.49
C GLY A 361 7.14 -14.44 2.04
N THR A 362 7.95 -13.43 1.69
CA THR A 362 9.38 -13.61 1.35
C THR A 362 10.32 -13.46 2.55
N ASP A 363 9.77 -13.23 3.76
CA ASP A 363 10.56 -12.94 4.97
C ASP A 363 11.52 -11.75 4.75
N PHE A 364 11.01 -10.68 4.12
CA PHE A 364 11.76 -9.47 3.76
C PHE A 364 12.90 -9.70 2.75
N GLY A 365 12.97 -10.89 2.12
CA GLY A 365 14.02 -11.21 1.15
C GLY A 365 13.78 -10.68 -0.27
N SER A 366 12.63 -10.04 -0.50
CA SER A 366 12.32 -9.41 -1.77
C SER A 366 11.50 -8.14 -1.56
N PHE A 367 11.72 -7.13 -2.39
CA PHE A 367 10.91 -5.91 -2.44
C PHE A 367 10.67 -5.48 -3.89
N VAL A 368 9.65 -4.66 -4.11
CA VAL A 368 9.39 -3.98 -5.37
C VAL A 368 9.33 -2.50 -5.10
N PHE A 369 10.15 -1.73 -5.82
CA PHE A 369 10.10 -0.28 -5.82
C PHE A 369 9.60 0.23 -7.17
N THR A 370 9.05 1.44 -7.18
CA THR A 370 8.57 2.12 -8.37
C THR A 370 9.66 2.99 -8.98
N GLU A 371 9.55 3.28 -10.25
CA GLU A 371 10.26 4.36 -10.94
C GLU A 371 9.19 5.15 -11.67
N THR A 372 9.11 6.45 -11.41
CA THR A 372 8.10 7.31 -12.05
C THR A 372 8.49 7.68 -13.48
N GLY A 373 9.80 7.69 -13.78
CA GLY A 373 10.28 8.02 -15.11
C GLY A 373 10.39 9.54 -15.33
N ASP A 374 10.09 9.98 -16.56
CA ASP A 374 10.39 11.35 -17.01
C ASP A 374 9.17 12.29 -16.99
N THR A 375 7.98 11.78 -16.65
CA THR A 375 6.70 12.52 -16.55
C THR A 375 6.40 13.48 -17.73
N ASP A 376 6.82 13.09 -18.94
CA ASP A 376 6.61 13.87 -20.16
C ASP A 376 6.42 12.93 -21.37
N ARG A 377 5.40 13.22 -22.19
CA ARG A 377 5.05 12.40 -23.35
C ARG A 377 6.12 12.41 -24.42
N ALA A 378 6.79 13.54 -24.66
CA ALA A 378 7.86 13.61 -25.64
C ALA A 378 9.10 12.84 -25.18
N ALA A 379 9.38 12.80 -23.88
CA ALA A 379 10.40 11.92 -23.31
C ALA A 379 10.05 10.44 -23.52
N GLY A 380 8.83 10.04 -23.14
CA GLY A 380 8.35 8.67 -23.29
C GLY A 380 8.24 8.19 -24.74
N GLN A 381 8.01 9.10 -25.69
CA GLN A 381 7.99 8.82 -27.13
C GLN A 381 9.35 8.95 -27.82
N TYR A 382 10.39 9.41 -27.10
CA TYR A 382 11.73 9.53 -27.64
C TYR A 382 12.27 8.15 -28.08
N PRO A 383 12.87 8.02 -29.27
CA PRO A 383 13.33 6.73 -29.78
C PRO A 383 14.22 5.97 -28.79
N GLY A 384 13.75 4.79 -28.35
CA GLY A 384 14.45 3.92 -27.40
C GLY A 384 14.29 4.28 -25.91
N ALA A 385 13.75 5.45 -25.56
CA ALA A 385 13.61 5.87 -24.16
C ALA A 385 12.55 5.05 -23.39
N ALA A 386 11.47 4.65 -24.05
CA ALA A 386 10.45 3.76 -23.45
C ALA A 386 11.04 2.42 -22.97
N GLU A 387 12.03 1.86 -23.68
CA GLU A 387 12.73 0.63 -23.28
C GLU A 387 13.64 0.82 -22.06
N ARG A 388 13.72 2.04 -21.52
CA ARG A 388 14.59 2.49 -20.43
C ARG A 388 13.80 3.26 -19.37
N ALA A 389 12.54 2.87 -19.18
CA ALA A 389 11.62 3.40 -18.18
C ALA A 389 11.37 4.91 -18.24
N ALA A 390 11.38 5.52 -19.44
CA ALA A 390 10.95 6.93 -19.57
C ALA A 390 9.48 7.14 -19.18
N TRP A 391 8.64 6.11 -19.31
CA TRP A 391 7.26 6.08 -18.79
C TRP A 391 7.17 5.59 -17.34
N GLY A 392 8.30 5.23 -16.71
CA GLY A 392 8.34 4.57 -15.42
C GLY A 392 8.46 3.04 -15.49
N ALA A 393 8.63 2.41 -14.34
CA ALA A 393 8.77 0.97 -14.19
C ALA A 393 8.45 0.51 -12.76
N LEU A 394 8.28 -0.80 -12.57
CA LEU A 394 8.30 -1.46 -11.27
C LEU A 394 9.46 -2.44 -11.24
N VAL A 395 10.38 -2.26 -10.30
CA VAL A 395 11.63 -3.03 -10.21
C VAL A 395 11.61 -3.92 -8.98
N ARG A 396 11.72 -5.23 -9.19
CA ARG A 396 11.83 -6.21 -8.11
C ARG A 396 13.28 -6.49 -7.80
N VAL A 397 13.61 -6.47 -6.52
CA VAL A 397 14.90 -6.87 -5.97
C VAL A 397 14.71 -8.08 -5.08
N ASP A 398 15.56 -9.08 -5.27
CA ASP A 398 15.60 -10.33 -4.52
C ASP A 398 16.97 -10.44 -3.83
N ILE A 399 17.10 -9.82 -2.64
CA ILE A 399 18.26 -9.93 -1.76
C ILE A 399 17.74 -10.40 -0.39
N PRO A 400 18.04 -11.65 0.03
CA PRO A 400 17.60 -12.13 1.32
C PRO A 400 18.04 -11.20 2.45
N VAL A 401 17.14 -10.93 3.40
CA VAL A 401 17.43 -10.04 4.52
C VAL A 401 18.69 -10.49 5.30
N GLY A 402 19.57 -9.53 5.60
CA GLY A 402 20.88 -9.78 6.19
C GLY A 402 21.97 -10.24 5.21
N GLN A 403 21.69 -10.29 3.91
CA GLN A 403 22.70 -10.50 2.86
C GLN A 403 22.97 -9.19 2.12
N ASP A 404 24.13 -9.14 1.45
CA ASP A 404 24.58 -7.96 0.69
C ASP A 404 24.48 -8.15 -0.82
N SER A 405 24.07 -9.33 -1.30
CA SER A 405 24.02 -9.62 -2.74
C SER A 405 22.88 -10.56 -3.10
N GLY A 406 22.38 -10.38 -4.32
CA GLY A 406 21.25 -11.10 -4.88
C GLY A 406 21.04 -10.67 -6.33
N SER A 407 19.78 -10.43 -6.70
CA SER A 407 19.42 -10.08 -8.08
C SER A 407 18.33 -9.04 -8.15
N GLY A 408 18.26 -8.32 -9.27
CA GLY A 408 17.14 -7.46 -9.62
C GLY A 408 16.57 -7.79 -10.99
N ARG A 409 15.32 -7.41 -11.22
CA ARG A 409 14.71 -7.36 -12.55
C ARG A 409 13.52 -6.41 -12.54
N THR A 410 13.32 -5.69 -13.64
CA THR A 410 12.05 -5.01 -13.89
C THR A 410 10.94 -6.04 -14.08
N VAL A 411 9.80 -5.83 -13.41
CA VAL A 411 8.62 -6.71 -13.48
C VAL A 411 7.47 -6.07 -14.23
N VAL A 412 7.42 -4.74 -14.28
CA VAL A 412 6.51 -3.95 -15.12
C VAL A 412 7.33 -2.84 -15.76
N LEU A 413 7.20 -2.67 -17.07
CA LEU A 413 7.77 -1.54 -17.79
C LEU A 413 6.61 -0.63 -18.21
N GLY A 414 6.72 0.66 -17.91
CA GLY A 414 5.67 1.63 -18.21
C GLY A 414 5.44 1.82 -19.70
N ASP A 415 4.23 2.24 -20.03
CA ASP A 415 3.78 2.62 -21.36
C ASP A 415 2.80 3.80 -21.24
N PRO A 416 2.31 4.41 -22.35
CA PRO A 416 1.42 5.58 -22.25
C PRO A 416 0.08 5.33 -21.51
N VAL A 417 -0.28 4.09 -21.19
CA VAL A 417 -1.47 3.72 -20.43
C VAL A 417 -1.15 3.43 -18.97
N HIS A 418 0.06 2.92 -18.68
CA HIS A 418 0.57 2.59 -17.35
C HIS A 418 1.87 3.36 -17.13
N ALA A 419 1.78 4.57 -16.61
CA ALA A 419 2.91 5.49 -16.56
C ALA A 419 3.02 6.19 -15.20
N ALA A 420 4.24 6.65 -14.90
CA ALA A 420 4.52 7.47 -13.72
C ALA A 420 4.10 6.79 -12.43
N PHE A 421 4.66 5.61 -12.16
CA PHE A 421 4.32 4.87 -10.96
C PHE A 421 4.93 5.52 -9.72
N ASP A 422 4.07 5.89 -8.78
CA ASP A 422 4.44 6.38 -7.46
C ASP A 422 4.21 5.27 -6.42
N ASN A 423 3.09 5.27 -5.70
CA ASN A 423 3.00 4.42 -4.52
C ASN A 423 2.78 2.97 -4.93
N VAL A 424 3.29 2.05 -4.10
CA VAL A 424 3.17 0.61 -4.34
C VAL A 424 2.68 -0.13 -3.09
N THR A 425 1.84 -1.15 -3.28
CA THR A 425 1.47 -2.09 -2.21
C THR A 425 1.06 -3.46 -2.73
N PHE A 426 0.66 -4.35 -1.84
CA PHE A 426 0.24 -5.70 -2.20
C PHE A 426 -1.19 -5.95 -1.72
N LEU A 427 -2.04 -6.39 -2.63
CA LEU A 427 -3.37 -6.88 -2.26
C LEU A 427 -3.32 -8.35 -1.79
N ASP A 428 -2.29 -9.06 -2.25
CA ASP A 428 -1.84 -10.37 -1.79
C ASP A 428 -0.42 -10.62 -2.33
N LYS A 429 0.20 -11.74 -1.97
CA LYS A 429 1.57 -12.09 -2.39
C LYS A 429 1.80 -12.14 -3.93
N ASP A 430 0.76 -12.24 -4.74
CA ASP A 430 0.86 -12.34 -6.20
C ASP A 430 0.35 -11.07 -6.91
N THR A 431 -0.46 -10.25 -6.23
CA THR A 431 -1.12 -9.06 -6.80
C THR A 431 -0.53 -7.80 -6.22
N LEU A 432 0.30 -7.13 -7.01
CA LEU A 432 0.86 -5.83 -6.69
C LEU A 432 -0.09 -4.73 -7.13
N LEU A 433 -0.26 -3.71 -6.30
CA LEU A 433 -0.97 -2.47 -6.62
C LEU A 433 0.05 -1.36 -6.81
N ALA A 434 -0.15 -0.52 -7.82
CA ALA A 434 0.64 0.70 -8.00
C ALA A 434 -0.28 1.84 -8.44
N SER A 435 -0.16 3.01 -7.81
CA SER A 435 -0.78 4.23 -8.30
C SER A 435 0.08 4.88 -9.37
N GLU A 436 -0.57 5.72 -10.16
CA GLU A 436 0.10 6.66 -11.05
C GLU A 436 0.10 8.04 -10.37
N ASP A 437 1.19 8.77 -10.56
CA ASP A 437 1.33 10.20 -10.33
C ASP A 437 1.88 10.81 -11.63
N ARG A 438 0.97 11.09 -12.57
CA ARG A 438 1.37 11.63 -13.87
C ARG A 438 1.75 13.11 -13.81
N GLY A 439 1.32 13.82 -12.77
CA GLY A 439 1.35 15.28 -12.72
C GLY A 439 0.47 15.96 -13.79
N ASP A 440 0.27 17.26 -13.61
CA ASP A 440 -0.50 18.13 -14.53
C ASP A 440 -0.05 18.00 -16.01
N THR A 441 1.25 17.83 -16.25
CA THR A 441 1.82 17.77 -17.61
C THR A 441 1.35 16.55 -18.40
N LEU A 442 1.46 15.34 -17.83
CA LEU A 442 0.99 14.15 -18.54
C LEU A 442 -0.53 14.05 -18.54
N HIS A 443 -1.21 14.52 -17.50
CA HIS A 443 -2.67 14.66 -17.51
C HIS A 443 -3.15 15.43 -18.72
N GLU A 444 -2.52 16.57 -19.03
CA GLU A 444 -2.84 17.36 -20.23
C GLU A 444 -2.45 16.64 -21.52
N GLN A 445 -1.21 16.16 -21.62
CA GLN A 445 -0.65 15.59 -22.85
C GLN A 445 -1.32 14.27 -23.28
N LEU A 446 -1.85 13.51 -22.33
CA LEU A 446 -2.56 12.24 -22.57
C LEU A 446 -4.09 12.38 -22.48
N ASP A 447 -4.59 13.50 -21.96
CA ASP A 447 -6.02 13.71 -21.66
C ASP A 447 -6.59 12.57 -20.81
N ALA A 448 -5.87 12.23 -19.75
CA ALA A 448 -6.18 11.11 -18.86
C ALA A 448 -5.70 11.40 -17.44
N LEU A 449 -6.60 11.28 -16.45
CA LEU A 449 -6.27 11.31 -15.03
C LEU A 449 -5.73 9.96 -14.55
N ASP A 450 -5.13 9.94 -13.37
CA ASP A 450 -4.46 8.78 -12.81
C ASP A 450 -5.33 7.54 -12.58
N SER A 451 -4.64 6.43 -12.37
CA SER A 451 -5.22 5.14 -12.09
C SER A 451 -4.51 4.44 -10.94
N LEU A 452 -5.27 3.70 -10.14
CA LEU A 452 -4.71 2.67 -9.28
C LEU A 452 -4.77 1.33 -10.01
N TRP A 453 -3.61 0.81 -10.39
CA TRP A 453 -3.46 -0.45 -11.13
C TRP A 453 -3.25 -1.64 -10.21
N ALA A 454 -3.69 -2.81 -10.67
CA ALA A 454 -3.38 -4.12 -10.10
C ALA A 454 -2.68 -5.01 -11.14
N PHE A 455 -1.49 -5.48 -10.80
CA PHE A 455 -0.63 -6.32 -11.63
C PHE A 455 -0.46 -7.71 -11.00
N ASP A 456 -0.61 -8.77 -11.82
CA ASP A 456 -0.32 -10.15 -11.42
C ASP A 456 1.16 -10.46 -11.68
N LEU A 457 1.97 -10.47 -10.62
CA LEU A 457 3.43 -10.67 -10.70
C LEU A 457 3.86 -12.07 -11.17
N ARG A 458 2.91 -12.99 -11.39
CA ARG A 458 3.19 -14.30 -12.01
C ARG A 458 3.27 -14.21 -13.53
N LYS A 459 2.79 -13.10 -14.11
CA LYS A 459 2.82 -12.86 -15.55
C LYS A 459 4.22 -12.43 -15.99
N PRO A 460 4.66 -12.84 -17.19
CA PRO A 460 5.89 -12.30 -17.76
C PRO A 460 5.69 -10.82 -18.15
N ILE A 461 6.79 -10.07 -18.20
CA ILE A 461 6.80 -8.62 -18.42
C ILE A 461 6.11 -8.20 -19.74
N ASP A 462 6.15 -9.05 -20.77
CA ASP A 462 5.51 -8.80 -22.07
C ASP A 462 3.99 -9.00 -22.07
N GLN A 463 3.42 -9.55 -20.99
CA GLN A 463 1.98 -9.81 -20.84
C GLN A 463 1.36 -9.04 -19.68
N ILE A 464 2.16 -8.61 -18.70
CA ILE A 464 1.66 -8.08 -17.43
C ILE A 464 0.81 -6.81 -17.59
N ASN A 465 1.19 -5.88 -18.47
CA ASN A 465 0.42 -4.66 -18.73
C ASN A 465 -0.92 -4.97 -19.40
N GLY A 466 -0.93 -5.86 -20.40
CA GLY A 466 -2.17 -6.25 -21.09
C GLY A 466 -3.17 -6.96 -20.19
N ASP A 467 -2.69 -7.63 -19.14
CA ASP A 467 -3.52 -8.32 -18.16
C ASP A 467 -3.90 -7.45 -16.95
N ALA A 468 -3.24 -6.30 -16.77
CA ALA A 468 -3.44 -5.40 -15.63
C ALA A 468 -4.92 -4.99 -15.49
N LYS A 469 -5.31 -4.66 -14.25
CA LYS A 469 -6.67 -4.25 -13.93
C LYS A 469 -6.64 -2.92 -13.21
N ARG A 470 -7.32 -1.92 -13.76
CA ARG A 470 -7.57 -0.66 -13.07
C ARG A 470 -8.58 -0.87 -11.96
N LEU A 471 -8.15 -0.70 -10.72
CA LEU A 471 -9.00 -0.74 -9.54
C LEU A 471 -9.74 0.59 -9.34
N VAL A 472 -9.04 1.70 -9.53
CA VAL A 472 -9.59 3.05 -9.43
C VAL A 472 -9.23 3.80 -10.70
N ALA A 473 -10.21 4.41 -11.37
CA ALA A 473 -9.97 5.54 -12.25
C ALA A 473 -10.18 6.80 -11.42
N GLN A 474 -9.12 7.58 -11.22
CA GLN A 474 -9.14 8.78 -10.41
C GLN A 474 -10.07 9.80 -11.05
N GLY A 475 -10.98 10.34 -10.25
CA GLY A 475 -11.81 11.48 -10.60
C GLY A 475 -11.06 12.78 -10.39
N ARG A 476 -11.79 13.90 -10.52
CA ARG A 476 -11.28 15.23 -10.19
C ARG A 476 -12.33 15.97 -9.38
N ASP A 477 -11.95 16.48 -8.23
CA ASP A 477 -12.85 17.24 -7.38
C ASP A 477 -12.97 18.71 -7.82
N PRO A 478 -14.01 19.43 -7.38
CA PRO A 478 -14.20 20.84 -7.72
C PRO A 478 -13.06 21.75 -7.25
N GLU A 479 -12.38 21.42 -6.15
CA GLU A 479 -11.27 22.19 -5.61
C GLU A 479 -10.03 22.10 -6.52
N ALA A 480 -9.68 20.91 -7.01
CA ALA A 480 -8.63 20.69 -8.02
C ALA A 480 -9.00 21.35 -9.36
N LEU A 481 -10.25 21.22 -9.80
CA LEU A 481 -10.73 21.89 -11.01
C LEU A 481 -10.56 23.43 -10.93
N ALA A 482 -10.78 24.03 -9.76
CA ALA A 482 -10.60 25.46 -9.57
C ALA A 482 -9.12 25.86 -9.73
N ASP A 483 -8.19 25.08 -9.17
CA ASP A 483 -6.74 25.32 -9.31
C ASP A 483 -6.30 25.21 -10.77
N VAL A 484 -6.76 24.15 -11.47
CA VAL A 484 -6.50 23.94 -12.90
C VAL A 484 -7.02 25.10 -13.74
N GLN A 485 -8.23 25.60 -13.46
CA GLN A 485 -8.79 26.73 -14.21
C GLN A 485 -7.96 28.01 -14.07
N LEU A 486 -7.39 28.25 -12.89
CA LEU A 486 -6.47 29.37 -12.67
C LEU A 486 -5.16 29.17 -13.42
N LYS A 487 -4.56 27.97 -13.31
CA LYS A 487 -3.31 27.61 -14.01
C LYS A 487 -3.46 27.72 -15.53
N ASP A 488 -4.50 27.12 -16.11
CA ASP A 488 -4.78 27.14 -17.55
C ASP A 488 -5.04 28.58 -18.06
N ALA A 489 -5.59 29.45 -17.20
CA ALA A 489 -5.79 30.87 -17.52
C ALA A 489 -4.53 31.73 -17.31
N GLY A 490 -3.42 31.15 -16.85
CA GLY A 490 -2.20 31.89 -16.49
C GLY A 490 -2.39 32.83 -15.29
N THR A 491 -3.40 32.59 -14.46
CA THR A 491 -3.64 33.33 -13.23
C THR A 491 -2.71 32.80 -12.14
N PRO A 492 -2.08 33.66 -11.31
CA PRO A 492 -1.26 33.20 -10.20
C PRO A 492 -2.00 32.19 -9.32
N ASN A 493 -1.40 31.02 -9.15
CA ASN A 493 -1.86 29.95 -8.28
C ASN A 493 -0.63 29.15 -7.85
N HIS A 494 -0.39 29.05 -6.54
CA HIS A 494 0.70 28.25 -5.98
C HIS A 494 0.31 26.79 -5.71
N ASN A 495 -0.98 26.46 -5.66
CA ASN A 495 -1.43 25.09 -5.44
C ASN A 495 -1.32 24.26 -6.71
N ASP A 496 -1.07 22.97 -6.55
CA ASP A 496 -1.11 22.04 -7.67
C ASP A 496 -2.50 21.75 -8.19
N GLY A 497 -2.54 21.22 -9.42
CA GLY A 497 -3.72 21.22 -10.27
C GLY A 497 -4.60 20.00 -10.03
N ASP A 498 -4.45 19.00 -10.89
CA ASP A 498 -5.30 17.82 -10.90
C ASP A 498 -5.08 16.93 -9.67
N ASN A 499 -6.10 16.15 -9.29
CA ASN A 499 -5.93 15.16 -8.23
C ASN A 499 -5.06 13.99 -8.69
N GLU A 500 -4.22 13.51 -7.79
CA GLU A 500 -3.44 12.27 -7.96
C GLU A 500 -3.85 11.25 -6.88
N VAL A 501 -3.76 9.96 -7.21
CA VAL A 501 -4.09 8.88 -6.28
C VAL A 501 -2.84 8.44 -5.54
N THR A 502 -2.73 8.80 -4.28
CA THR A 502 -1.58 8.45 -3.44
C THR A 502 -2.02 7.72 -2.17
N GLY A 503 -1.11 7.56 -1.21
CA GLY A 503 -1.29 6.88 0.05
C GLY A 503 -1.76 5.43 -0.06
N ILE A 504 -1.47 4.68 -1.13
CA ILE A 504 -2.02 3.32 -1.23
C ILE A 504 -1.41 2.42 -0.14
N HIS A 505 -2.25 1.92 0.77
CA HIS A 505 -1.77 1.12 1.90
C HIS A 505 -2.69 -0.03 2.23
N VAL A 506 -2.13 -1.24 2.27
CA VAL A 506 -2.83 -2.47 2.65
C VAL A 506 -2.04 -3.16 3.76
N SER A 507 -2.61 -3.21 4.97
CA SER A 507 -1.99 -3.92 6.09
C SER A 507 -3.00 -4.30 7.17
N ASP A 508 -2.58 -5.17 8.09
CA ASP A 508 -3.28 -5.47 9.34
C ASP A 508 -2.92 -4.48 10.47
N GLY A 509 -2.04 -3.52 10.18
CA GLY A 509 -1.55 -2.48 11.09
C GLY A 509 -0.75 -2.99 12.28
N ALA A 510 -0.14 -4.17 12.21
CA ALA A 510 0.61 -4.70 13.34
C ALA A 510 1.78 -3.79 13.77
N THR A 511 1.92 -3.61 15.08
CA THR A 511 2.90 -2.72 15.74
C THR A 511 3.96 -3.50 16.54
N SER A 512 4.05 -4.81 16.33
CA SER A 512 4.99 -5.67 17.07
C SER A 512 6.22 -6.02 16.23
N THR A 513 7.37 -6.25 16.87
CA THR A 513 8.60 -6.69 16.19
C THR A 513 8.47 -8.03 15.47
N THR A 514 7.46 -8.84 15.80
CA THR A 514 7.15 -10.10 15.10
C THR A 514 6.11 -9.98 13.98
N GLY A 515 5.47 -8.82 13.87
CA GLY A 515 4.42 -8.50 12.90
C GLY A 515 4.72 -7.13 12.29
N ILE A 516 5.87 -7.01 11.66
CA ILE A 516 6.28 -5.79 10.97
C ILE A 516 5.41 -5.61 9.72
N LEU A 517 5.04 -4.38 9.41
CA LEU A 517 4.24 -4.04 8.23
C LEU A 517 4.89 -4.62 6.96
N GLY A 518 4.09 -5.25 6.10
CA GLY A 518 4.56 -5.94 4.90
C GLY A 518 5.02 -7.39 5.08
N ALA A 519 5.16 -7.90 6.31
CA ALA A 519 5.57 -9.31 6.54
C ALA A 519 4.52 -10.33 6.08
N VAL A 520 3.24 -10.02 6.34
CA VAL A 520 2.12 -10.95 6.20
C VAL A 520 1.44 -10.72 4.86
N ASP A 521 1.17 -11.81 4.14
CA ASP A 521 0.37 -11.80 2.92
C ASP A 521 -1.08 -11.36 3.22
N PRO A 522 -1.52 -10.18 2.73
CA PRO A 522 -2.88 -9.69 2.93
C PRO A 522 -3.95 -10.66 2.42
N GLY A 523 -3.59 -11.55 1.49
CA GLY A 523 -4.48 -12.57 0.96
C GLY A 523 -4.75 -13.77 1.88
N THR A 524 -4.14 -13.82 3.08
CA THR A 524 -4.16 -15.03 3.93
C THR A 524 -5.13 -15.00 5.11
N GLY A 525 -5.73 -13.85 5.44
CA GLY A 525 -6.56 -13.75 6.64
C GLY A 525 -7.42 -12.48 6.75
N PRO A 526 -8.33 -12.44 7.74
CA PRO A 526 -9.08 -11.23 8.07
C PRO A 526 -8.20 -10.22 8.81
N GLY A 527 -8.62 -8.96 8.84
CA GLY A 527 -7.97 -7.90 9.65
C GLY A 527 -7.19 -6.87 8.83
N PHE A 528 -6.98 -7.12 7.54
CA PHE A 528 -6.39 -6.14 6.63
C PHE A 528 -7.38 -5.05 6.26
N ARG A 529 -6.91 -3.81 6.22
CA ARG A 529 -7.64 -2.65 5.73
C ARG A 529 -6.85 -2.02 4.57
N PHE A 530 -7.57 -1.32 3.71
CA PHE A 530 -7.02 -0.73 2.50
C PHE A 530 -7.42 0.74 2.44
N PHE A 531 -6.43 1.62 2.34
CA PHE A 531 -6.60 3.06 2.20
C PHE A 531 -5.92 3.59 0.93
N PHE A 532 -6.44 4.71 0.43
CA PHE A 532 -5.75 5.61 -0.49
C PHE A 532 -6.19 7.05 -0.18
N THR A 533 -5.42 8.01 -0.65
CA THR A 533 -5.72 9.43 -0.58
C THR A 533 -5.76 9.99 -1.99
N GLY A 534 -6.70 10.87 -2.27
CA GLY A 534 -6.62 11.75 -3.45
C GLY A 534 -5.94 13.02 -3.01
N GLN A 535 -4.68 13.22 -3.40
CA GLN A 535 -3.94 14.47 -3.13
C GLN A 535 -4.36 15.58 -4.08
N HIS A 536 -3.89 16.78 -3.80
CA HIS A 536 -4.40 18.04 -4.34
C HIS A 536 -5.91 18.23 -4.09
N GLY A 537 -6.43 19.37 -4.54
CA GLY A 537 -7.86 19.67 -4.48
C GLY A 537 -8.46 19.52 -3.07
N ALA A 538 -9.34 18.55 -2.89
CA ALA A 538 -10.08 18.30 -1.66
C ALA A 538 -9.33 17.44 -0.63
N ASN A 539 -8.13 16.90 -0.93
CA ASN A 539 -7.35 16.03 -0.03
C ASN A 539 -8.21 14.98 0.66
N SER A 540 -8.88 14.15 -0.14
CA SER A 540 -9.85 13.18 0.38
C SER A 540 -9.20 11.83 0.62
N THR A 541 -9.26 11.34 1.86
CA THR A 541 -8.77 9.99 2.20
C THR A 541 -9.92 9.01 2.30
N TYR A 542 -9.72 7.84 1.72
CA TYR A 542 -10.74 6.81 1.57
C TYR A 542 -10.28 5.48 2.16
N GLU A 543 -11.24 4.71 2.68
CA GLU A 543 -11.07 3.28 2.91
C GLU A 543 -11.76 2.48 1.80
N LEU A 544 -11.01 1.59 1.15
CA LEU A 544 -11.56 0.60 0.23
C LEU A 544 -12.01 -0.63 0.98
N THR A 545 -13.22 -1.07 0.64
CA THR A 545 -13.77 -2.33 1.11
C THR A 545 -14.28 -3.15 -0.06
N ARG A 546 -14.05 -4.46 -0.01
CA ARG A 546 -14.65 -5.38 -0.96
C ARG A 546 -16.12 -5.56 -0.62
N LEU A 547 -16.99 -5.34 -1.58
CA LEU A 547 -18.42 -5.60 -1.45
C LEU A 547 -18.65 -7.10 -1.35
N THR A 548 -18.87 -7.59 -0.13
CA THR A 548 -19.38 -8.94 0.09
C THR A 548 -20.84 -8.94 -0.31
N THR A 549 -21.18 -9.13 -1.59
CA THR A 549 -22.57 -9.17 -2.08
C THR A 549 -23.54 -9.81 -1.06
N PRO A 550 -24.35 -9.02 -0.32
CA PRO A 550 -25.70 -9.49 -0.05
C PRO A 550 -26.35 -9.56 -1.44
N GLY A 551 -27.12 -10.60 -1.74
CA GLY A 551 -27.99 -10.51 -2.91
C GLY A 551 -28.78 -9.20 -2.79
N GLY A 552 -28.56 -8.26 -3.71
CA GLY A 552 -29.42 -7.08 -3.79
C GLY A 552 -30.86 -7.56 -3.89
N PRO A 553 -31.83 -6.89 -3.23
CA PRO A 553 -33.23 -7.26 -3.41
C PRO A 553 -33.52 -7.30 -4.92
N GLN A 554 -34.15 -8.38 -5.37
CA GLN A 554 -34.72 -8.45 -6.71
C GLN A 554 -35.57 -7.19 -6.90
N GLY A 555 -35.25 -6.38 -7.92
CA GLY A 555 -36.05 -5.20 -8.24
C GLY A 555 -37.54 -5.60 -8.36
N PRO A 556 -38.48 -4.75 -7.94
CA PRO A 556 -39.89 -5.06 -8.07
C PRO A 556 -40.18 -5.48 -9.52
N ALA A 557 -40.99 -6.53 -9.69
CA ALA A 557 -41.44 -6.94 -11.01
C ALA A 557 -41.99 -5.71 -11.75
N GLY A 558 -41.55 -5.48 -12.99
CA GLY A 558 -42.07 -4.39 -13.81
C GLY A 558 -43.60 -4.45 -13.86
N PRO A 559 -44.31 -3.31 -13.91
CA PRO A 559 -45.77 -3.30 -13.96
C PRO A 559 -46.23 -4.17 -15.13
N GLN A 560 -47.22 -5.03 -14.86
CA GLN A 560 -47.87 -5.84 -15.88
C GLN A 560 -48.39 -4.89 -16.97
N GLY A 561 -47.96 -5.11 -18.23
CA GLY A 561 -48.43 -4.32 -19.37
C GLY A 561 -49.96 -4.37 -19.47
N PRO A 562 -50.62 -3.29 -19.92
CA PRO A 562 -52.07 -3.24 -20.05
C PRO A 562 -52.57 -4.39 -20.93
N SER A 563 -53.66 -5.04 -20.53
CA SER A 563 -54.27 -6.12 -21.29
C SER A 563 -54.71 -5.63 -22.66
N GLY A 564 -54.10 -6.16 -23.72
CA GLY A 564 -54.52 -5.91 -25.10
C GLY A 564 -55.90 -6.52 -25.37
N GLY A 565 -56.77 -5.76 -26.04
CA GLY A 565 -58.06 -6.25 -26.50
C GLY A 565 -57.92 -7.42 -27.49
N LYS A 566 -58.88 -8.36 -27.43
CA LYS A 566 -58.90 -9.60 -28.21
C LYS A 566 -59.02 -9.33 -29.71
N GLY A 567 -57.96 -9.62 -30.47
CA GLY A 567 -58.01 -9.82 -31.93
C GLY A 567 -58.21 -11.31 -32.28
N PRO A 568 -58.78 -11.64 -33.45
CA PRO A 568 -59.05 -13.01 -33.86
C PRO A 568 -57.76 -13.82 -34.14
N ASP A 569 -57.86 -15.14 -33.91
CA ASP A 569 -56.76 -16.08 -33.71
C ASP A 569 -55.77 -16.17 -34.89
N GLY A 570 -54.48 -15.98 -34.58
CA GLY A 570 -53.34 -16.34 -35.43
C GLY A 570 -52.71 -17.66 -34.99
N ALA A 571 -52.16 -18.43 -35.93
CA ALA A 571 -51.56 -19.75 -35.68
C ALA A 571 -50.52 -19.73 -34.53
N PRO A 572 -50.45 -20.77 -33.68
CA PRO A 572 -49.48 -20.85 -32.59
C PRO A 572 -48.03 -20.75 -33.10
N GLY A 573 -47.28 -19.78 -32.56
CA GLY A 573 -45.84 -19.67 -32.81
C GLY A 573 -45.07 -20.86 -32.21
N PRO A 574 -43.88 -21.21 -32.77
CA PRO A 574 -43.08 -22.30 -32.25
C PRO A 574 -42.69 -22.06 -30.79
N GLN A 575 -42.73 -23.13 -29.97
CA GLN A 575 -42.33 -23.09 -28.57
C GLN A 575 -40.87 -22.58 -28.46
N GLY A 576 -40.67 -21.54 -27.67
CA GLY A 576 -39.34 -20.97 -27.43
C GLY A 576 -38.37 -22.00 -26.82
N PRO A 577 -37.06 -21.88 -27.08
CA PRO A 577 -36.07 -22.80 -26.54
C PRO A 577 -36.12 -22.84 -25.01
N ALA A 578 -35.89 -24.02 -24.43
CA ALA A 578 -35.80 -24.18 -22.99
C ALA A 578 -34.76 -23.20 -22.42
N GLY A 579 -35.12 -22.46 -21.37
CA GLY A 579 -34.22 -21.52 -20.72
C GLY A 579 -32.93 -22.21 -20.25
N PRO A 580 -31.79 -21.49 -20.23
CA PRO A 580 -30.51 -22.06 -19.81
C PRO A 580 -30.63 -22.65 -18.40
N ALA A 581 -29.98 -23.79 -18.18
CA ALA A 581 -29.91 -24.41 -16.86
C ALA A 581 -29.39 -23.39 -15.84
N GLY A 582 -30.10 -23.24 -14.71
CA GLY A 582 -29.73 -22.30 -13.66
C GLY A 582 -28.28 -22.52 -13.19
N PRO A 583 -27.56 -21.44 -12.80
CA PRO A 583 -26.16 -21.53 -12.42
C PRO A 583 -25.96 -22.56 -11.31
N LYS A 584 -24.96 -23.44 -11.49
CA LYS A 584 -24.53 -24.43 -10.52
C LYS A 584 -24.19 -23.73 -9.19
N GLY A 585 -24.91 -24.09 -8.11
CA GLY A 585 -24.76 -23.44 -6.81
C GLY A 585 -23.30 -23.37 -6.34
N LYS A 586 -22.85 -22.17 -5.95
CA LYS A 586 -21.49 -21.91 -5.45
C LYS A 586 -21.17 -22.84 -4.28
N SER A 587 -20.00 -23.47 -4.31
CA SER A 587 -19.52 -24.36 -3.24
C SER A 587 -19.42 -23.59 -1.92
N GLY A 588 -20.15 -24.00 -0.88
CA GLY A 588 -20.10 -23.34 0.42
C GLY A 588 -18.72 -23.45 1.08
N THR A 589 -18.06 -22.32 1.33
CA THR A 589 -16.76 -22.24 2.01
C THR A 589 -16.86 -22.69 3.46
N ILE A 590 -16.04 -23.67 3.86
CA ILE A 590 -15.92 -24.13 5.25
C ILE A 590 -14.92 -23.26 6.02
N VAL A 591 -15.25 -22.86 7.24
CA VAL A 591 -14.34 -22.08 8.10
C VAL A 591 -13.81 -22.95 9.23
N PHE A 592 -12.52 -23.22 9.23
CA PHE A 592 -11.85 -23.84 10.38
C PHE A 592 -11.51 -22.76 11.41
N ARG A 593 -11.97 -22.95 12.65
CA ARG A 593 -11.78 -21.96 13.73
C ARG A 593 -10.60 -22.31 14.63
N SER A 594 -10.49 -23.57 15.04
CA SER A 594 -9.41 -23.98 15.95
C SER A 594 -9.21 -25.50 15.97
N LEU A 595 -8.00 -25.90 16.36
CA LEU A 595 -7.65 -27.27 16.72
C LEU A 595 -7.04 -27.27 18.12
N SER A 596 -7.59 -28.14 18.97
CA SER A 596 -6.91 -28.63 20.17
C SER A 596 -6.71 -30.13 20.03
N ALA A 597 -5.60 -30.65 20.51
CA ALA A 597 -5.34 -32.08 20.47
C ALA A 597 -4.60 -32.52 21.72
N SER A 598 -4.78 -33.79 22.04
CA SER A 598 -4.23 -34.52 23.18
C SER A 598 -3.69 -35.85 22.67
N ARG A 599 -3.06 -36.63 23.55
CA ARG A 599 -2.49 -37.95 23.18
C ARG A 599 -3.49 -38.95 22.60
N SER A 600 -4.79 -38.78 22.86
CA SER A 600 -5.83 -39.75 22.47
C SER A 600 -6.90 -39.21 21.52
N LYS A 601 -6.99 -37.90 21.33
CA LYS A 601 -8.03 -37.25 20.51
C LYS A 601 -7.64 -35.84 20.09
N ALA A 602 -8.25 -35.39 19.00
CA ALA A 602 -8.26 -34.00 18.56
C ALA A 602 -9.69 -33.46 18.53
N LYS A 603 -9.86 -32.17 18.80
CA LYS A 603 -11.11 -31.43 18.64
C LYS A 603 -10.90 -30.34 17.60
N ALA A 604 -11.61 -30.41 16.49
CA ALA A 604 -11.61 -29.41 15.43
C ALA A 604 -12.92 -28.59 15.51
N ARG A 605 -12.82 -27.28 15.71
CA ARG A 605 -13.97 -26.38 15.68
C ARG A 605 -14.14 -25.84 14.27
N VAL A 606 -15.29 -26.08 13.65
CA VAL A 606 -15.56 -25.77 12.24
C VAL A 606 -16.93 -25.09 12.11
N THR A 607 -17.03 -24.08 11.25
CA THR A 607 -18.30 -23.47 10.83
C THR A 607 -18.67 -23.97 9.45
N LEU A 608 -19.89 -24.49 9.33
CA LEU A 608 -20.44 -24.94 8.06
C LEU A 608 -21.50 -23.94 7.57
N PRO A 609 -21.43 -23.47 6.31
CA PRO A 609 -22.38 -22.49 5.78
C PRO A 609 -23.76 -23.10 5.50
N VAL A 610 -23.81 -24.41 5.27
CA VAL A 610 -25.00 -25.21 5.01
C VAL A 610 -24.86 -26.58 5.68
N ALA A 611 -25.96 -27.34 5.74
CA ALA A 611 -25.88 -28.73 6.18
C ALA A 611 -25.20 -29.61 5.10
N GLY A 612 -24.53 -30.69 5.50
CA GLY A 612 -23.85 -31.59 4.55
C GLY A 612 -23.05 -32.70 5.20
N LYS A 613 -22.22 -33.39 4.41
CA LYS A 613 -21.30 -34.43 4.87
C LYS A 613 -19.92 -33.82 5.12
N LEU A 614 -19.44 -33.89 6.35
CA LEU A 614 -18.08 -33.45 6.74
C LEU A 614 -17.19 -34.65 7.04
N THR A 615 -16.00 -34.69 6.46
CA THR A 615 -14.93 -35.63 6.80
C THR A 615 -13.75 -34.86 7.37
N THR A 616 -13.31 -35.21 8.58
CA THR A 616 -12.15 -34.63 9.25
C THR A 616 -11.08 -35.69 9.42
N THR A 617 -9.88 -35.46 8.89
CA THR A 617 -8.74 -36.37 9.04
C THR A 617 -7.60 -35.64 9.74
N ILE A 618 -7.04 -36.26 10.77
CA ILE A 618 -5.90 -35.74 11.52
C ILE A 618 -4.69 -36.61 11.21
N SER A 619 -3.59 -36.00 10.81
CA SER A 619 -2.31 -36.67 10.57
C SER A 619 -1.20 -35.96 11.34
N ALA A 620 -0.11 -36.65 11.65
CA ALA A 620 1.10 -36.03 12.20
C ALA A 620 2.34 -36.46 11.43
N LYS A 621 3.32 -35.55 11.34
CA LYS A 621 4.65 -35.87 10.81
C LYS A 621 5.51 -36.45 11.95
N LEU A 622 5.90 -37.71 11.83
CA LEU A 622 6.74 -38.44 12.78
C LEU A 622 8.08 -38.75 12.08
N GLY A 623 9.04 -37.83 12.21
CA GLY A 623 10.29 -37.89 11.43
C GLY A 623 10.04 -37.65 9.94
N LYS A 624 10.54 -38.55 9.08
CA LYS A 624 10.34 -38.49 7.62
C LYS A 624 8.97 -39.00 7.14
N LYS A 625 8.16 -39.64 8.00
CA LYS A 625 6.87 -40.26 7.60
C LYS A 625 5.66 -39.49 8.16
N ARG A 626 4.56 -39.41 7.39
CA ARG A 626 3.25 -38.94 7.86
C ARG A 626 2.41 -40.13 8.35
N LEU A 627 1.84 -40.01 9.53
CA LEU A 627 0.92 -41.00 10.11
C LEU A 627 -0.47 -40.38 10.29
N THR A 628 -1.51 -40.99 9.75
CA THR A 628 -2.89 -40.62 10.09
C THR A 628 -3.20 -41.03 11.53
N LEU A 629 -3.50 -40.05 12.36
CA LEU A 629 -3.81 -40.26 13.78
C LEU A 629 -5.24 -40.75 13.96
N GLY A 630 -6.20 -40.18 13.22
CA GLY A 630 -7.60 -40.59 13.21
C GLY A 630 -8.40 -39.87 12.12
N SER A 631 -9.60 -40.36 11.84
CA SER A 631 -10.55 -39.73 10.94
C SER A 631 -11.98 -39.84 11.49
N LEU A 632 -12.81 -38.84 11.21
CA LEU A 632 -14.23 -38.78 11.57
C LEU A 632 -15.03 -38.34 10.35
N THR A 633 -16.10 -39.06 10.04
CA THR A 633 -17.08 -38.64 9.03
C THR A 633 -18.44 -38.39 9.69
N VAL A 634 -18.96 -37.18 9.55
CA VAL A 634 -20.30 -36.79 9.97
C VAL A 634 -21.18 -36.65 8.74
N LYS A 635 -22.08 -37.61 8.52
CA LYS A 635 -22.93 -37.68 7.30
C LYS A 635 -23.96 -36.54 7.21
N LYS A 636 -24.46 -36.06 8.35
CA LYS A 636 -25.48 -35.00 8.47
C LYS A 636 -24.98 -33.90 9.42
N ALA A 637 -23.90 -33.23 9.05
CA ALA A 637 -23.40 -32.08 9.78
C ALA A 637 -24.34 -30.89 9.55
N LYS A 638 -24.79 -30.23 10.63
CA LYS A 638 -25.72 -29.09 10.55
C LYS A 638 -24.97 -27.80 10.19
N LYS A 639 -25.69 -26.84 9.61
CA LYS A 639 -25.23 -25.45 9.44
C LYS A 639 -24.85 -24.87 10.82
N GLY A 640 -23.82 -24.03 10.85
CA GLY A 640 -23.34 -23.35 12.05
C GLY A 640 -22.00 -23.85 12.56
N THR A 641 -21.60 -23.37 13.73
CA THR A 641 -20.31 -23.72 14.35
C THR A 641 -20.46 -24.94 15.24
N ALA A 642 -19.67 -25.98 15.00
CA ALA A 642 -19.63 -27.19 15.82
C ALA A 642 -18.20 -27.66 16.09
N THR A 643 -18.01 -28.41 17.17
CA THR A 643 -16.71 -29.03 17.50
C THR A 643 -16.77 -30.53 17.22
N TYR A 644 -15.89 -30.99 16.35
CA TYR A 644 -15.78 -32.38 15.93
C TYR A 644 -14.59 -33.06 16.62
N THR A 645 -14.87 -34.09 17.42
CA THR A 645 -13.84 -34.84 18.16
C THR A 645 -13.40 -36.07 17.37
N VAL A 646 -12.16 -36.07 16.89
CA VAL A 646 -11.52 -37.20 16.21
C VAL A 646 -10.70 -37.99 17.22
N ARG A 647 -11.09 -39.25 17.49
CA ARG A 647 -10.33 -40.15 18.36
C ARG A 647 -9.17 -40.78 17.59
N PHE A 648 -8.02 -40.93 18.25
CA PHE A 648 -6.84 -41.50 17.63
C PHE A 648 -6.86 -43.04 17.68
N SER A 649 -6.32 -43.67 16.63
CA SER A 649 -6.17 -45.13 16.55
C SER A 649 -5.23 -45.66 17.65
N ARG A 650 -5.31 -46.96 17.98
CA ARG A 650 -4.36 -47.58 18.94
C ARG A 650 -2.90 -47.40 18.49
N LYS A 651 -2.63 -47.56 17.19
CA LYS A 651 -1.30 -47.35 16.58
C LYS A 651 -0.83 -45.90 16.77
N ALA A 652 -1.70 -44.93 16.53
CA ALA A 652 -1.38 -43.51 16.71
C ALA A 652 -1.09 -43.17 18.18
N ARG A 653 -1.88 -43.68 19.12
CA ARG A 653 -1.66 -43.47 20.56
C ARG A 653 -0.30 -44.03 21.02
N ARG A 654 0.08 -45.23 20.55
CA ARG A 654 1.41 -45.81 20.83
C ARG A 654 2.54 -44.96 20.23
N ALA A 655 2.40 -44.51 18.98
CA ALA A 655 3.40 -43.69 18.31
C ALA A 655 3.61 -42.30 18.94
N LEU A 656 2.61 -41.80 19.68
CA LEU A 656 2.65 -40.52 20.38
C LEU A 656 3.05 -40.65 21.86
N ALA A 657 3.08 -41.86 22.44
CA ALA A 657 3.24 -42.09 23.88
C ALA A 657 4.54 -41.51 24.45
N HIS A 658 5.62 -41.48 23.68
CA HIS A 658 6.93 -40.98 24.12
C HIS A 658 7.28 -39.57 23.58
N ARG A 659 6.31 -38.86 22.98
CA ARG A 659 6.55 -37.54 22.38
C ARG A 659 5.97 -36.42 23.24
N ARG A 660 6.73 -35.32 23.39
CA ARG A 660 6.28 -34.09 24.05
C ARG A 660 5.44 -33.20 23.12
N SER A 661 5.64 -33.30 21.80
CA SER A 661 4.89 -32.57 20.78
C SER A 661 4.96 -33.26 19.41
N ALA A 662 4.03 -32.93 18.51
CA ALA A 662 4.17 -33.20 17.08
C ALA A 662 3.46 -32.14 16.23
N LYS A 663 3.94 -31.91 14.99
CA LYS A 663 3.21 -31.14 13.99
C LYS A 663 2.04 -31.98 13.47
N ALA A 664 0.82 -31.58 13.82
CA ALA A 664 -0.41 -32.23 13.38
C ALA A 664 -1.07 -31.41 12.27
N SER A 665 -1.45 -32.08 11.19
CA SER A 665 -2.20 -31.51 10.07
C SER A 665 -3.66 -31.96 10.15
N VAL A 666 -4.58 -31.01 9.96
CA VAL A 666 -6.02 -31.25 9.87
C VAL A 666 -6.41 -31.10 8.42
N GLN A 667 -7.11 -32.10 7.89
CA GLN A 667 -7.74 -32.05 6.57
C GLN A 667 -9.24 -32.17 6.74
N LEU A 668 -9.97 -31.18 6.22
CA LEU A 668 -11.42 -31.17 6.17
C LEU A 668 -11.88 -31.35 4.73
N ARG A 669 -12.85 -32.22 4.51
CA ARG A 669 -13.57 -32.37 3.25
C ARG A 669 -15.06 -32.23 3.52
N PHE A 670 -15.70 -31.24 2.90
CA PHE A 670 -17.13 -30.96 3.11
C PHE A 670 -17.90 -31.07 1.79
N VAL A 671 -19.03 -31.75 1.83
CA VAL A 671 -19.96 -31.90 0.70
C VAL A 671 -21.32 -31.37 1.16
N PRO A 672 -21.81 -30.24 0.64
CA PRO A 672 -23.15 -29.74 0.95
C PRO A 672 -24.24 -30.79 0.67
N ALA A 673 -25.33 -30.77 1.45
CA ALA A 673 -26.49 -31.59 1.18
C ALA A 673 -27.06 -31.25 -0.21
N GLY A 674 -27.32 -32.26 -1.04
CA GLY A 674 -27.79 -32.08 -2.41
C GLY A 674 -26.71 -31.71 -3.43
N SER A 675 -25.42 -31.66 -3.05
CA SER A 675 -24.29 -31.39 -3.96
C SER A 675 -23.37 -32.60 -4.10
N THR A 676 -22.77 -32.76 -5.28
CA THR A 676 -21.66 -33.70 -5.53
C THR A 676 -20.29 -33.02 -5.44
N ALA A 677 -20.25 -31.68 -5.41
CA ALA A 677 -19.02 -30.90 -5.28
C ALA A 677 -18.53 -30.88 -3.83
N ALA A 678 -17.24 -31.13 -3.63
CA ALA A 678 -16.62 -31.19 -2.31
C ALA A 678 -15.59 -30.08 -2.12
N GLY A 679 -15.82 -29.20 -1.13
CA GLY A 679 -14.81 -28.28 -0.64
C GLY A 679 -13.73 -29.00 0.18
N ARG A 680 -12.47 -28.58 0.07
CA ARG A 680 -11.34 -29.10 0.85
C ARG A 680 -10.65 -27.96 1.59
N PHE A 681 -10.27 -28.19 2.83
CA PHE A 681 -9.44 -27.29 3.62
C PHE A 681 -8.34 -28.09 4.31
N SER A 682 -7.13 -27.55 4.39
CA SER A 682 -6.01 -28.17 5.08
C SER A 682 -5.21 -27.13 5.84
N THR A 683 -4.87 -27.41 7.09
CA THR A 683 -3.96 -26.57 7.89
C THR A 683 -3.04 -27.44 8.75
N THR A 684 -1.89 -26.90 9.14
CA THR A 684 -0.93 -27.59 10.01
C THR A 684 -0.66 -26.75 11.25
N LYS A 685 -0.77 -27.36 12.43
CA LYS A 685 -0.47 -26.70 13.71
C LYS A 685 0.47 -27.58 14.53
N THR A 686 1.43 -26.97 15.22
CA THR A 686 2.21 -27.67 16.23
C THR A 686 1.31 -27.94 17.44
N VAL A 687 1.14 -29.22 17.78
CA VAL A 687 0.37 -29.65 18.95
C VAL A 687 1.35 -30.17 20.00
N ARG A 688 1.30 -29.60 21.21
CA ARG A 688 1.97 -30.14 22.39
C ARG A 688 1.03 -31.14 23.07
N PHE A 689 1.54 -32.32 23.48
CA PHE A 689 0.75 -33.49 23.89
C PHE A 689 0.84 -33.87 25.36
#